data_AF-A0A670ZXH7-F1
#
_entry.id   AF-A0A670ZXH7-F1
#
_cell.length_a   1.000
_cell.length_b   1.000
_cell.length_c   1.000
_cell.angle_alpha   90.00
_cell.angle_beta   90.00
_cell.angle_gamma   90.00
#
_symmetry.space_group_name_H-M   'P 1'
#
loop_
_entity.id
_entity.type
_entity.pdbx_description
1 polymer ?
#
loop_
_entity_poly.entity_id
_entity_poly.type
_entity_poly.pdbx_seq_one_letter_code
_entity_poly.pdbx_strand_id
1 'polypeptide(L)'
;MWLKPEEVLLKSALRLWVQERCNRFFVLQRRRGYGQEGGGGGGLAGLLVGTLDAVLDSTSKVAPFRILHQTPDSQIYWSIACGTSREEITEHWEWLERNVMDTLSVFDSNEDIVSFVHGKIQGLIAEESKGSLVREEDPEKFREAHLKFEKCFGLAEQEKLVTYYSCSYWRGRVPCQGWLYLSTNFLSFYSFLLGAEIKLIIAWDEISKLEKTSTVILTESIHVCAHGEDHYFSMFLHLGETFLLMEQLALYAVRRLFDKEGFEADPVLCDPLQITKRGLENRAHSEQFNAFFRLPSEETLREVHECFLWVPFSHYHALGKMCLSENYVCFASQDGCLCCVILPTREITSVEVADHACKAITVATKGSRTFRFSEVRDFEALVEKLRTRCSAAPSPQHSVSAEVRGFATLSSIPATNLGLCVCLKEKMKEQSWNILFIECGRGVSMFQTRKTRDLVLRGIPEVLRGELWLLFSGAVNDMASHPGYYSELVEKSFGTCTLETDEIERDLRRSLPEHPAFQSDTGISALRRVLTAYAYRNPKIGYCQAMNILTSVLLLYAKEEEAFWLLVAVCERMLPDYFNRRIIGALVDQAVFEDLIREYLPQLTEHTTDMTFFSSVSLSWFLTLFVSVLPIESAVNAVDCFFYDGIKAILQLGLAVLDYNLEKLLACKDDAEAVTVLSRCWRGLVVGWLWSCFGFGAKGLGYLLCNGMGVFVCLSVFHFYYF
;
A
#
# COMPACT_ATOMS: atom_id res chain seq x y z
N MET A 1 -21.50 25.09 35.10
CA MET A 1 -20.43 24.92 36.12
C MET A 1 -19.14 25.63 35.72
N TRP A 2 -18.38 26.14 36.70
CA TRP A 2 -17.04 26.71 36.47
C TRP A 2 -15.96 25.62 36.30
N LEU A 3 -14.97 25.87 35.45
CA LEU A 3 -13.90 24.93 35.13
C LEU A 3 -12.54 25.46 35.58
N LYS A 4 -11.66 24.55 36.01
CA LYS A 4 -10.25 24.91 36.22
C LYS A 4 -9.69 25.38 34.87
N PRO A 5 -9.06 26.56 34.77
CA PRO A 5 -8.60 27.07 33.48
C PRO A 5 -7.59 26.14 32.82
N GLU A 6 -7.92 25.70 31.60
CA GLU A 6 -7.11 24.77 30.80
C GLU A 6 -6.96 25.28 29.36
N GLU A 7 -5.78 25.10 28.78
CA GLU A 7 -5.38 25.64 27.48
C GLU A 7 -6.06 24.90 26.32
N VAL A 8 -6.51 25.63 25.30
CA VAL A 8 -7.20 25.08 24.11
C VAL A 8 -6.49 25.51 22.82
N LEU A 9 -6.01 24.53 22.03
CA LEU A 9 -5.39 24.75 20.72
C LEU A 9 -6.47 24.92 19.61
N LEU A 10 -6.56 26.10 19.00
CA LEU A 10 -7.69 26.44 18.10
C LEU A 10 -7.73 25.73 16.74
N LYS A 11 -6.61 25.24 16.21
CA LYS A 11 -6.57 24.68 14.84
C LYS A 11 -7.45 23.45 14.65
N SER A 12 -7.73 22.69 15.71
CA SER A 12 -8.63 21.53 15.75
C SER A 12 -10.05 21.89 16.24
N ALA A 13 -10.22 22.91 17.08
CA ALA A 13 -11.49 23.23 17.74
C ALA A 13 -12.53 23.94 16.83
N LEU A 14 -12.11 24.69 15.81
CA LEU A 14 -13.00 25.50 14.96
C LEU A 14 -13.94 24.70 14.05
N ARG A 15 -13.70 23.39 13.86
CA ARG A 15 -14.59 22.55 13.04
C ARG A 15 -15.84 22.07 13.78
N LEU A 16 -15.84 22.10 15.12
CA LEU A 16 -16.86 21.47 15.97
C LEU A 16 -17.73 22.46 16.77
N TRP A 17 -17.29 23.71 16.92
CA TRP A 17 -17.94 24.72 17.75
C TRP A 17 -18.41 25.92 16.92
N VAL A 18 -19.54 26.51 17.31
CA VAL A 18 -20.12 27.74 16.77
C VAL A 18 -20.00 28.81 17.84
N GLN A 19 -19.39 29.93 17.50
CA GLN A 19 -19.38 31.09 18.39
C GLN A 19 -20.79 31.71 18.45
N GLU A 20 -21.34 31.86 19.65
CA GLU A 20 -22.63 32.53 19.84
C GLU A 20 -22.47 33.97 20.31
N ARG A 21 -21.52 34.23 21.21
CA ARG A 21 -21.20 35.57 21.73
C ARG A 21 -19.70 35.71 21.96
N CYS A 22 -19.20 36.93 21.84
CA CYS A 22 -17.82 37.25 22.18
C CYS A 22 -17.71 38.70 22.67
N ASN A 23 -16.74 38.93 23.55
CA ASN A 23 -16.26 40.25 23.90
C ASN A 23 -14.72 40.26 23.90
N ARG A 24 -14.10 41.36 24.33
CA ARG A 24 -12.63 41.53 24.29
C ARG A 24 -11.87 40.42 25.03
N PHE A 25 -12.45 39.82 26.06
CA PHE A 25 -11.76 38.89 26.96
C PHE A 25 -12.39 37.50 27.05
N PHE A 26 -13.61 37.31 26.52
CA PHE A 26 -14.36 36.06 26.62
C PHE A 26 -15.09 35.69 25.32
N VAL A 27 -15.20 34.38 25.06
CA VAL A 27 -15.92 33.82 23.91
C VAL A 27 -16.86 32.73 24.39
N LEU A 28 -18.16 32.87 24.14
CA LEU A 28 -19.17 31.86 24.38
C LEU A 28 -19.40 31.06 23.10
N GLN A 29 -19.27 29.75 23.21
CA GLN A 29 -19.39 28.82 22.11
C GLN A 29 -20.45 27.76 22.41
N ARG A 30 -21.20 27.38 21.36
CA ARG A 30 -22.13 26.25 21.35
C ARG A 30 -21.63 25.19 20.39
N ARG A 31 -21.82 23.94 20.73
CA ARG A 31 -21.44 22.80 19.89
C ARG A 31 -22.30 22.69 18.62
N ARG A 32 -21.69 22.39 17.46
CA ARG A 32 -22.42 22.14 16.19
C ARG A 32 -23.30 20.90 16.36
N GLY A 33 -24.58 20.99 15.97
CA GLY A 33 -25.56 19.89 16.07
C GLY A 33 -26.43 19.89 17.35
N TYR A 34 -26.16 20.75 18.33
CA TYR A 34 -26.99 20.90 19.52
C TYR A 34 -27.94 22.11 19.40
N GLY A 35 -29.25 21.92 19.60
CA GLY A 35 -30.22 23.02 19.74
C GLY A 35 -30.59 23.79 18.46
N GLN A 36 -30.68 23.14 17.30
CA GLN A 36 -31.31 23.78 16.13
C GLN A 36 -32.82 23.84 16.38
N GLU A 37 -33.35 25.02 16.71
CA GLU A 37 -34.79 25.27 16.74
C GLU A 37 -35.36 25.04 15.34
N GLY A 38 -36.05 23.91 15.17
CA GLY A 38 -36.76 23.54 13.95
C GLY A 38 -36.24 22.28 13.26
N GLY A 39 -36.51 21.12 13.84
CA GLY A 39 -36.30 19.82 13.18
C GLY A 39 -36.30 18.67 14.17
N GLY A 40 -37.39 17.91 14.25
CA GLY A 40 -37.56 16.79 15.18
C GLY A 40 -36.46 15.74 15.03
N GLY A 41 -35.56 15.68 16.00
CA GLY A 41 -34.44 14.73 16.05
C GLY A 41 -33.72 14.72 17.40
N GLY A 42 -34.44 15.00 18.49
CA GLY A 42 -33.90 14.93 19.86
C GLY A 42 -34.15 13.55 20.45
N GLY A 43 -33.11 12.73 20.59
CA GLY A 43 -33.23 11.47 21.33
C GLY A 43 -32.01 10.55 21.31
N LEU A 44 -31.23 10.51 20.22
CA LEU A 44 -30.15 9.51 20.08
C LEU A 44 -28.80 10.11 19.63
N ALA A 45 -28.78 11.20 18.87
CA ALA A 45 -27.54 11.88 18.48
C ALA A 45 -26.81 12.55 19.67
N GLY A 46 -27.55 12.98 20.70
CA GLY A 46 -26.99 13.65 21.88
C GLY A 46 -26.24 12.71 22.84
N LEU A 47 -26.68 11.46 22.97
CA LEU A 47 -26.05 10.45 23.85
C LEU A 47 -24.75 9.89 23.23
N LEU A 48 -24.76 9.74 21.89
CA LEU A 48 -23.64 9.23 21.08
C LEU A 48 -22.47 10.23 20.99
N VAL A 49 -22.77 11.53 20.95
CA VAL A 49 -21.74 12.59 20.92
C VAL A 49 -21.15 12.83 22.32
N GLY A 50 -21.90 12.57 23.39
CA GLY A 50 -21.44 12.73 24.77
C GLY A 50 -20.43 11.68 25.24
N THR A 51 -20.59 10.43 24.79
CA THR A 51 -19.69 9.31 25.15
C THR A 51 -18.38 9.35 24.35
N LEU A 52 -18.44 9.83 23.10
CA LEU A 52 -17.31 9.92 22.17
C LEU A 52 -16.32 11.06 22.52
N ASP A 53 -16.79 12.14 23.14
CA ASP A 53 -15.95 13.30 23.48
C ASP A 53 -15.25 13.20 24.83
N ALA A 54 -15.77 12.41 25.78
CA ALA A 54 -15.09 12.14 27.06
C ALA A 54 -13.72 11.44 26.86
N VAL A 55 -13.52 10.84 25.68
CA VAL A 55 -12.29 10.15 25.29
C VAL A 55 -11.28 11.10 24.61
N LEU A 56 -11.75 12.19 23.99
CA LEU A 56 -10.94 13.07 23.12
C LEU A 56 -10.59 14.44 23.74
N ASP A 57 -11.37 14.99 24.67
CA ASP A 57 -11.05 16.21 25.42
C ASP A 57 -11.09 15.90 26.93
N SER A 58 -9.94 15.85 27.59
CA SER A 58 -9.85 15.59 29.04
C SER A 58 -10.38 16.72 29.93
N THR A 59 -10.91 17.80 29.35
CA THR A 59 -11.04 19.11 30.00
C THR A 59 -12.46 19.69 30.00
N SER A 60 -13.43 19.03 29.35
CA SER A 60 -14.84 19.49 29.40
C SER A 60 -15.82 18.34 29.62
N LYS A 61 -16.38 18.28 30.83
CA LYS A 61 -17.55 17.45 31.12
C LYS A 61 -18.69 17.86 30.19
N VAL A 62 -18.92 17.06 29.14
CA VAL A 62 -20.15 16.80 28.35
C VAL A 62 -21.19 17.93 28.26
N ALA A 63 -20.75 19.18 28.16
CA ALA A 63 -21.62 20.34 28.18
C ALA A 63 -21.67 20.98 26.77
N PRO A 64 -22.87 21.14 26.17
CA PRO A 64 -23.06 21.69 24.82
C PRO A 64 -22.67 23.17 24.69
N PHE A 65 -22.47 23.86 25.82
CA PHE A 65 -22.03 25.25 25.85
C PHE A 65 -20.74 25.41 26.67
N ARG A 66 -19.86 26.32 26.24
CA ARG A 66 -18.64 26.68 26.96
C ARG A 66 -18.29 28.16 26.85
N ILE A 67 -17.55 28.65 27.83
CA ILE A 67 -16.93 29.99 27.81
C ILE A 67 -15.42 29.82 27.82
N LEU A 68 -14.76 30.51 26.88
CA LEU A 68 -13.32 30.60 26.77
C LEU A 68 -12.85 32.01 27.18
N HIS A 69 -11.74 32.10 27.89
CA HIS A 69 -11.01 33.33 28.10
C HIS A 69 -9.94 33.52 27.02
N GLN A 70 -9.80 34.75 26.52
CA GLN A 70 -8.82 35.16 25.52
C GLN A 70 -8.21 36.52 25.89
N THR A 71 -7.02 36.81 25.36
CA THR A 71 -6.42 38.15 25.38
C THR A 71 -6.18 38.63 23.94
N PRO A 72 -6.27 39.95 23.64
CA PRO A 72 -6.29 40.46 22.27
C PRO A 72 -5.08 40.11 21.39
N ASP A 73 -3.94 39.78 21.99
CA ASP A 73 -2.68 39.49 21.28
C ASP A 73 -2.26 38.01 21.35
N SER A 74 -3.07 37.15 21.97
CA SER A 74 -2.74 35.74 22.19
C SER A 74 -3.57 34.82 21.27
N GLN A 75 -2.90 33.83 20.68
CA GLN A 75 -3.58 32.72 19.99
C GLN A 75 -4.04 31.62 20.95
N ILE A 76 -3.80 31.80 22.25
CA ILE A 76 -4.08 30.85 23.31
C ILE A 76 -5.39 31.21 24.00
N TYR A 77 -6.26 30.21 24.14
CA TYR A 77 -7.56 30.34 24.77
C TYR A 77 -7.64 29.40 25.97
N TRP A 78 -8.37 29.80 27.00
CA TRP A 78 -8.50 29.03 28.24
C TRP A 78 -9.96 28.69 28.50
N SER A 79 -10.31 27.41 28.64
CA SER A 79 -11.68 27.03 29.01
C SER A 79 -11.93 27.33 30.49
N ILE A 80 -12.96 28.11 30.80
CA ILE A 80 -13.21 28.60 32.17
C ILE A 80 -14.60 28.25 32.71
N ALA A 81 -15.55 27.90 31.84
CA ALA A 81 -16.89 27.45 32.25
C ALA A 81 -17.53 26.57 31.17
N CYS A 82 -18.42 25.69 31.59
CA CYS A 82 -19.29 24.93 30.70
C CYS A 82 -20.73 24.86 31.24
N GLY A 83 -21.70 24.60 30.38
CA GLY A 83 -23.12 24.55 30.74
C GLY A 83 -23.89 23.52 29.93
N THR A 84 -24.78 22.81 30.63
CA THR A 84 -25.67 21.79 30.05
C THR A 84 -26.83 22.40 29.26
N SER A 85 -27.22 23.63 29.61
CA SER A 85 -28.25 24.40 28.93
C SER A 85 -27.76 25.80 28.55
N ARG A 86 -28.52 26.46 27.67
CA ARG A 86 -28.22 27.83 27.23
C ARG A 86 -28.39 28.81 28.38
N GLU A 87 -29.38 28.58 29.22
CA GLU A 87 -29.72 29.38 30.38
C GLU A 87 -28.56 29.35 31.39
N GLU A 88 -28.08 28.14 31.74
CA GLU A 88 -26.97 27.95 32.68
C GLU A 88 -25.69 28.68 32.23
N ILE A 89 -25.29 28.50 30.96
CA ILE A 89 -24.08 29.17 30.48
C ILE A 89 -24.24 30.69 30.36
N THR A 90 -25.47 31.17 30.15
CA THR A 90 -25.76 32.60 30.05
C THR A 90 -25.64 33.26 31.41
N GLU A 91 -26.03 32.59 32.50
CA GLU A 91 -25.81 33.11 33.87
C GLU A 91 -24.32 33.28 34.17
N HIS A 92 -23.48 32.31 33.79
CA HIS A 92 -22.02 32.42 33.91
C HIS A 92 -21.45 33.56 33.06
N TRP A 93 -21.95 33.73 31.83
CA TRP A 93 -21.55 34.83 30.95
C TRP A 93 -21.88 36.20 31.55
N GLU A 94 -23.11 36.39 32.01
CA GLU A 94 -23.53 37.66 32.60
C GLU A 94 -22.81 37.96 33.91
N TRP A 95 -22.45 36.93 34.69
CA TRP A 95 -21.64 37.11 35.88
C TRP A 95 -20.25 37.65 35.54
N LEU A 96 -19.59 37.13 34.51
CA LEU A 96 -18.29 37.64 34.04
C LEU A 96 -18.41 39.09 33.56
N GLU A 97 -19.46 39.41 32.81
CA GLU A 97 -19.69 40.78 32.36
C GLU A 97 -19.91 41.76 33.51
N ARG A 98 -20.69 41.38 34.52
CA ARG A 98 -21.01 42.28 35.64
C ARG A 98 -19.87 42.42 36.66
N ASN A 99 -19.08 41.36 36.88
CA ASN A 99 -18.15 41.30 38.02
C ASN A 99 -16.66 41.31 37.64
N VAL A 100 -16.33 41.00 36.39
CA VAL A 100 -14.93 40.81 35.96
C VAL A 100 -14.53 41.82 34.88
N MET A 101 -15.39 42.09 33.90
CA MET A 101 -15.05 42.89 32.71
C MET A 101 -14.50 44.29 33.01
N ASP A 102 -15.13 45.05 33.92
CA ASP A 102 -14.68 46.41 34.25
C ASP A 102 -13.29 46.41 34.86
N THR A 103 -12.96 45.38 35.65
CA THR A 103 -11.65 45.25 36.29
C THR A 103 -10.58 44.83 35.29
N LEU A 104 -10.92 43.99 34.29
CA LEU A 104 -9.99 43.59 33.23
C LEU A 104 -9.51 44.77 32.39
N SER A 105 -10.33 45.82 32.25
CA SER A 105 -9.99 47.01 31.48
C SER A 105 -8.90 47.90 32.11
N VAL A 106 -8.58 47.66 33.40
CA VAL A 106 -7.59 48.42 34.18
C VAL A 106 -6.18 47.84 34.06
N PHE A 107 -6.04 46.57 33.65
CA PHE A 107 -4.74 45.93 33.56
C PHE A 107 -4.02 46.28 32.24
N ASP A 108 -2.74 46.62 32.35
CA ASP A 108 -1.88 46.96 31.20
C ASP A 108 -1.14 45.75 30.61
N SER A 109 -1.09 44.61 31.32
CA SER A 109 -0.40 43.38 30.92
C SER A 109 -1.36 42.22 30.67
N ASN A 110 -1.19 41.52 29.54
CA ASN A 110 -1.95 40.32 29.21
C ASN A 110 -1.72 39.17 30.22
N GLU A 111 -0.53 39.08 30.83
CA GLU A 111 -0.23 38.05 31.85
C GLU A 111 -0.97 38.32 33.17
N ASP A 112 -1.11 39.59 33.54
CA ASP A 112 -1.86 39.99 34.74
C ASP A 112 -3.36 39.75 34.58
N ILE A 113 -3.88 40.00 33.37
CA ILE A 113 -5.27 39.68 32.99
C ILE A 113 -5.54 38.18 33.15
N VAL A 114 -4.69 37.33 32.56
CA VAL A 114 -4.85 35.86 32.64
C VAL A 114 -4.77 35.39 34.09
N SER A 115 -3.78 35.88 34.85
CA SER A 115 -3.59 35.53 36.26
C SER A 115 -4.78 35.93 37.13
N PHE A 116 -5.33 37.13 36.92
CA PHE A 116 -6.51 37.62 37.63
C PHE A 116 -7.76 36.77 37.32
N VAL A 117 -8.02 36.49 36.04
CA VAL A 117 -9.15 35.64 35.64
C VAL A 117 -9.00 34.25 36.24
N HIS A 118 -7.83 33.63 36.15
CA HIS A 118 -7.59 32.30 36.73
C HIS A 118 -7.84 32.28 38.23
N GLY A 119 -7.33 33.27 38.97
CA GLY A 119 -7.55 33.38 40.41
C GLY A 119 -9.03 33.55 40.78
N LYS A 120 -9.79 34.34 40.01
CA LYS A 120 -11.22 34.54 40.25
C LYS A 120 -12.05 33.28 39.97
N ILE A 121 -11.78 32.59 38.87
CA ILE A 121 -12.48 31.34 38.53
C ILE A 121 -12.19 30.24 39.56
N GLN A 122 -10.93 30.11 39.99
CA GLN A 122 -10.57 29.16 41.07
C GLN A 122 -11.28 29.47 42.39
N GLY A 123 -11.48 30.75 42.72
CA GLY A 123 -12.27 31.17 43.87
C GLY A 123 -13.73 30.72 43.80
N LEU A 124 -14.37 30.86 42.63
CA LEU A 124 -15.76 30.43 42.41
C LEU A 124 -15.94 28.92 42.52
N ILE A 125 -14.98 28.14 41.99
CA ILE A 125 -15.00 26.67 42.08
C ILE A 125 -14.93 26.22 43.55
N ALA A 126 -14.13 26.90 44.37
CA ALA A 126 -14.01 26.60 45.80
C ALA A 126 -15.30 26.92 46.60
N GLU A 127 -16.15 27.80 46.06
CA GLU A 127 -17.43 28.19 46.66
C GLU A 127 -18.58 27.24 46.24
N GLU A 128 -18.62 26.83 44.96
CA GLU A 128 -19.60 25.85 44.42
C GLU A 128 -19.46 24.43 45.02
N SER A 129 -18.22 23.99 45.31
CA SER A 129 -17.92 22.64 45.80
C SER A 129 -18.40 22.37 47.25
N LYS A 130 -18.81 23.40 47.99
CA LYS A 130 -19.44 23.24 49.31
C LYS A 130 -20.95 22.96 49.25
N GLY A 131 -21.58 23.02 48.07
CA GLY A 131 -23.04 23.20 47.95
C GLY A 131 -23.90 22.11 47.29
N SER A 132 -23.39 21.03 46.67
CA SER A 132 -24.25 20.13 45.87
C SER A 132 -24.07 18.62 46.13
N LEU A 133 -25.14 17.99 46.63
CA LEU A 133 -25.34 16.57 46.91
C LEU A 133 -26.55 16.06 46.09
N VAL A 134 -26.44 15.69 44.80
CA VAL A 134 -27.49 14.89 44.09
C VAL A 134 -26.96 14.08 42.87
N ARG A 135 -27.22 12.75 42.91
CA ARG A 135 -27.47 11.73 41.85
C ARG A 135 -26.84 11.85 40.44
N GLU A 136 -25.84 11.01 40.18
CA GLU A 136 -25.52 10.34 38.89
C GLU A 136 -25.14 8.87 39.19
N GLU A 137 -25.18 7.98 38.20
CA GLU A 137 -24.86 6.55 38.32
C GLU A 137 -23.57 6.30 39.11
N ASP A 138 -23.62 5.35 40.04
CA ASP A 138 -22.64 5.05 41.08
C ASP A 138 -21.18 5.02 40.53
N PRO A 139 -20.39 6.10 40.65
CA PRO A 139 -19.06 6.23 40.05
C PRO A 139 -18.08 5.17 40.58
N GLU A 140 -18.42 4.54 41.70
CA GLU A 140 -17.66 3.47 42.33
C GLU A 140 -17.73 2.17 41.52
N LYS A 141 -18.88 1.83 40.91
CA LYS A 141 -19.04 0.58 40.14
C LYS A 141 -18.30 0.61 38.81
N PHE A 142 -18.33 1.75 38.11
CA PHE A 142 -17.55 1.92 36.87
C PHE A 142 -16.05 1.88 37.16
N ARG A 143 -15.62 2.51 38.27
CA ARG A 143 -14.22 2.45 38.72
C ARG A 143 -13.77 1.03 39.05
N GLU A 144 -14.62 0.23 39.69
CA GLU A 144 -14.34 -1.18 39.96
C GLU A 144 -14.23 -2.01 38.66
N ALA A 145 -15.13 -1.77 37.70
CA ALA A 145 -15.08 -2.43 36.40
C ALA A 145 -13.83 -2.07 35.59
N HIS A 146 -13.40 -0.80 35.64
CA HIS A 146 -12.16 -0.34 35.01
C HIS A 146 -10.92 -1.00 35.61
N LEU A 147 -10.83 -1.06 36.94
CA LEU A 147 -9.72 -1.73 37.63
C LEU A 147 -9.68 -3.25 37.32
N LYS A 148 -10.84 -3.89 37.19
CA LYS A 148 -10.93 -5.29 36.74
C LYS A 148 -10.48 -5.45 35.30
N PHE A 149 -10.89 -4.55 34.40
CA PHE A 149 -10.46 -4.55 33.00
C PHE A 149 -8.92 -4.44 32.88
N GLU A 150 -8.30 -3.46 33.54
CA GLU A 150 -6.84 -3.29 33.52
C GLU A 150 -6.11 -4.53 34.06
N LYS A 151 -6.56 -5.05 35.21
CA LYS A 151 -5.94 -6.20 35.86
C LYS A 151 -6.12 -7.50 35.08
N CYS A 152 -7.29 -7.72 34.47
CA CYS A 152 -7.61 -8.95 33.77
C CYS A 152 -6.97 -9.01 32.39
N PHE A 153 -6.87 -7.89 31.66
CA PHE A 153 -6.47 -7.92 30.26
C PHE A 153 -5.02 -7.51 29.97
N GLY A 154 -4.39 -6.68 30.80
CA GLY A 154 -2.98 -6.30 30.64
C GLY A 154 -2.70 -5.55 29.33
N LEU A 155 -3.68 -4.78 28.85
CA LEU A 155 -3.59 -3.98 27.63
C LEU A 155 -2.70 -2.74 27.85
N ALA A 156 -2.23 -2.11 26.76
CA ALA A 156 -1.34 -0.94 26.84
C ALA A 156 -1.93 0.19 27.71
N GLU A 157 -1.09 0.96 28.43
CA GLU A 157 -1.50 2.01 29.38
C GLU A 157 -2.39 3.12 28.77
N GLN A 158 -2.50 3.18 27.44
CA GLN A 158 -3.32 4.15 26.71
C GLN A 158 -4.70 3.60 26.29
N GLU A 159 -4.99 2.32 26.57
CA GLU A 159 -6.27 1.71 26.23
C GLU A 159 -7.39 2.19 27.15
N LYS A 160 -8.45 2.76 26.57
CA LYS A 160 -9.57 3.32 27.34
C LYS A 160 -10.79 2.42 27.26
N LEU A 161 -11.31 2.01 28.42
CA LEU A 161 -12.58 1.29 28.51
C LEU A 161 -13.73 2.24 28.16
N VAL A 162 -14.51 1.89 27.13
CA VAL A 162 -15.69 2.66 26.70
C VAL A 162 -16.89 2.27 27.55
N THR A 163 -17.13 0.97 27.69
CA THR A 163 -18.24 0.44 28.51
C THR A 163 -18.07 -1.06 28.78
N TYR A 164 -18.95 -1.62 29.62
CA TYR A 164 -19.00 -3.05 29.89
C TYR A 164 -20.45 -3.54 30.03
N TYR A 165 -20.69 -4.79 29.66
CA TYR A 165 -21.99 -5.44 29.70
C TYR A 165 -21.89 -6.82 30.36
N SER A 166 -22.87 -7.17 31.19
CA SER A 166 -23.03 -8.58 31.59
C SER A 166 -23.64 -9.35 30.41
N CYS A 167 -23.04 -10.49 30.07
CA CYS A 167 -23.53 -11.34 28.99
C CYS A 167 -23.09 -12.80 29.19
N SER A 168 -23.53 -13.68 28.31
CA SER A 168 -23.05 -15.07 28.23
C SER A 168 -22.30 -15.29 26.92
N TYR A 169 -21.07 -15.79 27.02
CA TYR A 169 -20.25 -16.24 25.88
C TYR A 169 -20.44 -17.74 25.68
N TRP A 170 -20.67 -18.17 24.43
CA TRP A 170 -20.91 -19.58 24.12
C TRP A 170 -19.65 -20.26 23.59
N ARG A 171 -19.18 -21.28 24.34
CA ARG A 171 -18.11 -22.18 23.87
C ARG A 171 -18.74 -23.49 23.41
N GLY A 172 -19.02 -23.59 22.11
CA GLY A 172 -19.85 -24.68 21.57
C GLY A 172 -21.29 -24.58 22.10
N ARG A 173 -21.75 -25.58 22.85
CA ARG A 173 -23.11 -25.61 23.44
C ARG A 173 -23.17 -25.18 24.91
N VAL A 174 -22.06 -24.71 25.48
CA VAL A 174 -21.97 -24.36 26.90
C VAL A 174 -21.93 -22.84 27.07
N PRO A 175 -22.94 -22.23 27.72
CA PRO A 175 -22.92 -20.80 28.03
C PRO A 175 -22.03 -20.53 29.24
N CYS A 176 -21.10 -19.59 29.08
CA CYS A 176 -20.21 -19.11 30.13
C CYS A 176 -20.62 -17.69 30.48
N GLN A 177 -21.23 -17.50 31.66
CA GLN A 177 -21.65 -16.18 32.11
C GLN A 177 -20.44 -15.34 32.51
N GLY A 178 -20.39 -14.10 32.03
CA GLY A 178 -19.27 -13.22 32.29
C GLY A 178 -19.58 -11.77 31.93
N TRP A 179 -18.51 -11.03 31.68
CA TRP A 179 -18.53 -9.61 31.38
C TRP A 179 -17.82 -9.34 30.07
N LEU A 180 -18.52 -8.66 29.16
CA LEU A 180 -17.97 -8.12 27.92
C LEU A 180 -17.52 -6.68 28.19
N TYR A 181 -16.26 -6.39 27.91
CA TYR A 181 -15.63 -5.08 28.00
C TYR A 181 -15.37 -4.59 26.58
N LEU A 182 -15.87 -3.40 26.28
CA LEU A 182 -15.63 -2.74 24.99
C LEU A 182 -14.69 -1.57 25.24
N SER A 183 -13.50 -1.63 24.65
CA SER A 183 -12.51 -0.55 24.70
C SER A 183 -12.32 0.06 23.33
N THR A 184 -11.52 1.12 23.23
CA THR A 184 -11.30 1.87 21.98
C THR A 184 -10.77 0.98 20.85
N ASN A 185 -9.91 0.01 21.16
CA ASN A 185 -9.25 -0.85 20.17
C ASN A 185 -9.68 -2.32 20.27
N PHE A 186 -10.26 -2.76 21.39
CA PHE A 186 -10.54 -4.17 21.63
C PHE A 186 -11.97 -4.46 22.12
N LEU A 187 -12.46 -5.61 21.71
CA LEU A 187 -13.54 -6.35 22.33
C LEU A 187 -12.91 -7.39 23.25
N SER A 188 -13.21 -7.32 24.55
CA SER A 188 -12.63 -8.23 25.55
C SER A 188 -13.72 -8.91 26.37
N PHE A 189 -13.58 -10.21 26.67
CA PHE A 189 -14.54 -10.93 27.53
C PHE A 189 -13.83 -11.68 28.65
N TYR A 190 -14.41 -11.62 29.85
CA TYR A 190 -13.93 -12.32 31.03
C TYR A 190 -15.05 -13.13 31.70
N SER A 191 -14.76 -14.39 32.01
CA SER A 191 -15.60 -15.24 32.86
C SER A 191 -14.74 -16.10 33.77
N PHE A 192 -15.16 -16.27 35.02
CA PHE A 192 -14.58 -17.22 35.96
C PHE A 192 -15.71 -18.02 36.60
N LEU A 193 -15.82 -19.30 36.23
CA LEU A 193 -16.87 -20.18 36.72
C LEU A 193 -16.28 -21.55 37.08
N LEU A 194 -16.55 -22.04 38.29
CA LEU A 194 -16.12 -23.36 38.79
C LEU A 194 -14.60 -23.62 38.68
N GLY A 195 -13.77 -22.58 38.83
CA GLY A 195 -12.31 -22.69 38.75
C GLY A 195 -11.74 -22.67 37.33
N ALA A 196 -12.58 -22.54 36.30
CA ALA A 196 -12.16 -22.32 34.93
C ALA A 196 -12.25 -20.83 34.56
N GLU A 197 -11.12 -20.26 34.14
CA GLU A 197 -11.02 -18.90 33.64
C GLU A 197 -11.14 -18.88 32.11
N ILE A 198 -11.96 -17.98 31.59
CA ILE A 198 -12.10 -17.70 30.16
C ILE A 198 -11.80 -16.24 29.94
N LYS A 199 -10.81 -15.98 29.09
CA LYS A 199 -10.38 -14.65 28.69
C LYS A 199 -10.31 -14.60 27.16
N LEU A 200 -10.97 -13.60 26.57
CA LEU A 200 -10.97 -13.32 25.15
C LEU A 200 -10.58 -11.86 24.93
N ILE A 201 -9.73 -11.60 23.95
CA ILE A 201 -9.37 -10.26 23.47
C ILE A 201 -9.36 -10.35 21.95
N ILE A 202 -10.15 -9.53 21.28
CA ILE A 202 -10.25 -9.44 19.83
C ILE A 202 -10.09 -7.97 19.47
N ALA A 203 -9.16 -7.63 18.57
CA ALA A 203 -9.04 -6.25 18.10
C ALA A 203 -10.18 -5.93 17.11
N TRP A 204 -10.68 -4.70 17.13
CA TRP A 204 -11.80 -4.31 16.26
C TRP A 204 -11.48 -4.44 14.76
N ASP A 205 -10.21 -4.30 14.37
CA ASP A 205 -9.72 -4.46 13.00
C ASP A 205 -9.55 -5.92 12.56
N GLU A 206 -9.58 -6.87 13.48
CA GLU A 206 -9.52 -8.31 13.20
C GLU A 206 -10.90 -8.94 12.96
N ILE A 207 -11.98 -8.19 13.22
CA ILE A 207 -13.36 -8.67 13.08
C ILE A 207 -13.75 -8.65 11.60
N SER A 208 -13.93 -9.83 11.02
CA SER A 208 -14.37 -10.01 9.63
C SER A 208 -15.89 -9.95 9.47
N LYS A 209 -16.64 -10.25 10.54
CA LYS A 209 -18.10 -10.25 10.54
C LYS A 209 -18.66 -9.88 11.91
N LEU A 210 -19.64 -8.99 11.93
CA LEU A 210 -20.39 -8.59 13.13
C LEU A 210 -21.88 -8.50 12.78
N GLU A 211 -22.71 -9.39 13.35
CA GLU A 211 -24.15 -9.42 13.04
C GLU A 211 -25.01 -9.87 14.24
N LYS A 212 -26.31 -9.55 14.21
CA LYS A 212 -27.29 -10.13 15.13
C LYS A 212 -27.79 -11.45 14.56
N THR A 213 -27.77 -12.50 15.37
CA THR A 213 -28.22 -13.85 14.97
C THR A 213 -29.17 -14.42 16.00
N SER A 214 -30.12 -15.23 15.52
CA SER A 214 -31.01 -16.05 16.34
C SER A 214 -30.94 -17.49 15.82
N THR A 215 -30.74 -18.46 16.71
CA THR A 215 -30.77 -19.88 16.35
C THR A 215 -31.75 -20.62 17.25
N VAL A 216 -32.21 -21.82 16.87
CA VAL A 216 -33.20 -22.57 17.66
C VAL A 216 -32.75 -22.83 19.11
N ILE A 217 -31.43 -22.82 19.37
CA ILE A 217 -30.83 -23.06 20.70
C ILE A 217 -30.46 -21.74 21.40
N LEU A 218 -30.25 -20.65 20.66
CA LEU A 218 -29.81 -19.36 21.18
C LEU A 218 -30.93 -18.32 21.03
N THR A 219 -31.34 -17.68 22.12
CA THR A 219 -32.05 -16.39 22.05
C THR A 219 -31.23 -15.37 21.25
N GLU A 220 -31.80 -14.20 20.94
CA GLU A 220 -31.07 -13.13 20.25
C GLU A 220 -29.63 -12.98 20.77
N SER A 221 -28.68 -13.07 19.84
CA SER A 221 -27.24 -13.11 20.12
C SER A 221 -26.49 -12.21 19.15
N ILE A 222 -25.30 -11.77 19.55
CA ILE A 222 -24.34 -11.06 18.73
C ILE A 222 -23.29 -12.07 18.28
N HIS A 223 -23.15 -12.23 16.98
CA HIS A 223 -22.15 -13.08 16.34
C HIS A 223 -20.97 -12.22 15.89
N VAL A 224 -19.77 -12.59 16.34
CA VAL A 224 -18.50 -11.96 16.01
C VAL A 224 -17.59 -13.02 15.38
N CYS A 225 -17.19 -12.81 14.13
CA CYS A 225 -16.20 -13.66 13.47
C CYS A 225 -14.85 -12.93 13.43
N ALA A 226 -13.80 -13.55 13.95
CA ALA A 226 -12.44 -13.00 13.96
C ALA A 226 -11.43 -14.14 13.73
N HIS A 227 -10.41 -13.92 12.90
CA HIS A 227 -9.41 -14.95 12.53
C HIS A 227 -9.99 -16.29 12.01
N GLY A 228 -11.20 -16.27 11.45
CA GLY A 228 -11.89 -17.49 11.01
C GLY A 228 -12.55 -18.29 12.14
N GLU A 229 -12.57 -17.78 13.37
CA GLU A 229 -13.30 -18.34 14.51
C GLU A 229 -14.61 -17.59 14.76
N ASP A 230 -15.67 -18.33 15.10
CA ASP A 230 -17.00 -17.76 15.41
C ASP A 230 -17.21 -17.64 16.93
N HIS A 231 -17.55 -16.43 17.38
CA HIS A 231 -17.81 -16.08 18.77
C HIS A 231 -19.24 -15.60 18.95
N TYR A 232 -19.99 -16.20 19.88
CA TYR A 232 -21.41 -15.87 20.12
C TYR A 232 -21.62 -15.31 21.53
N PHE A 233 -22.24 -14.13 21.63
CA PHE A 233 -22.60 -13.47 22.88
C PHE A 233 -24.11 -13.28 22.99
N SER A 234 -24.68 -13.53 24.17
CA SER A 234 -26.14 -13.47 24.38
C SER A 234 -26.49 -12.98 25.79
N MET A 235 -27.79 -12.91 26.12
CA MET A 235 -28.28 -12.52 27.45
C MET A 235 -27.90 -11.08 27.83
N PHE A 236 -27.81 -10.19 26.85
CA PHE A 236 -27.65 -8.76 27.08
C PHE A 236 -28.97 -8.16 27.58
N LEU A 237 -28.90 -7.22 28.52
CA LEU A 237 -30.05 -6.46 28.98
C LEU A 237 -30.64 -5.59 27.85
N HIS A 238 -29.77 -5.00 27.03
CA HIS A 238 -30.12 -4.12 25.91
C HIS A 238 -29.33 -4.49 24.64
N LEU A 239 -29.58 -5.68 24.08
CA LEU A 239 -28.85 -6.22 22.93
C LEU A 239 -28.80 -5.26 21.73
N GLY A 240 -29.90 -4.55 21.46
CA GLY A 240 -29.98 -3.60 20.35
C GLY A 240 -28.98 -2.46 20.47
N GLU A 241 -28.83 -1.90 21.66
CA GLU A 241 -27.93 -0.80 21.98
C GLU A 241 -26.47 -1.28 22.03
N THR A 242 -26.23 -2.43 22.67
CA THR A 242 -24.90 -3.06 22.71
C THR A 242 -24.37 -3.33 21.30
N PHE A 243 -25.20 -3.91 20.42
CA PHE A 243 -24.78 -4.19 19.04
C PHE A 243 -24.45 -2.91 18.26
N LEU A 244 -25.26 -1.87 18.40
CA LEU A 244 -25.03 -0.60 17.71
C LEU A 244 -23.69 0.02 18.12
N LEU A 245 -23.35 -0.03 19.41
CA LEU A 245 -22.06 0.45 19.90
C LEU A 245 -20.88 -0.38 19.37
N MET A 246 -21.02 -1.71 19.34
CA MET A 246 -20.00 -2.61 18.77
C MET A 246 -19.77 -2.33 17.28
N GLU A 247 -20.84 -2.12 16.51
CA GLU A 247 -20.77 -1.78 15.08
C GLU A 247 -20.04 -0.45 14.86
N GLN A 248 -20.27 0.54 15.73
CA GLN A 248 -19.59 1.83 15.66
C GLN A 248 -18.11 1.75 16.02
N LEU A 249 -17.74 0.98 17.05
CA LEU A 249 -16.33 0.77 17.42
C LEU A 249 -15.56 0.03 16.31
N ALA A 250 -16.18 -0.99 15.69
CA ALA A 250 -15.63 -1.67 14.51
C ALA A 250 -15.42 -0.70 13.33
N LEU A 251 -16.44 0.10 12.99
CA LEU A 251 -16.35 1.10 11.92
C LEU A 251 -15.28 2.17 12.21
N TYR A 252 -15.10 2.54 13.47
CA TYR A 252 -14.10 3.52 13.88
C TYR A 252 -12.68 2.96 13.79
N ALA A 253 -12.47 1.68 14.12
CA ALA A 253 -11.18 1.02 13.91
C ALA A 253 -10.79 1.01 12.43
N VAL A 254 -11.75 0.72 11.55
CA VAL A 254 -11.57 0.82 10.09
C VAL A 254 -11.22 2.25 9.67
N ARG A 255 -11.88 3.28 10.20
CA ARG A 255 -11.54 4.69 9.91
C ARG A 255 -10.15 5.09 10.38
N ARG A 256 -9.72 4.60 11.54
CA ARG A 256 -8.36 4.84 12.07
C ARG A 256 -7.26 4.12 11.30
N LEU A 257 -7.57 3.03 10.62
CA LEU A 257 -6.66 2.43 9.64
C LEU A 257 -6.38 3.39 8.48
N PHE A 258 -7.38 4.17 8.04
CA PHE A 258 -7.22 5.16 6.97
C PHE A 258 -6.54 6.47 7.40
N ASP A 259 -6.55 6.82 8.69
CA ASP A 259 -5.81 7.98 9.25
C ASP A 259 -4.30 7.70 9.44
N LYS A 260 -3.83 6.46 9.25
CA LYS A 260 -2.39 6.17 9.17
C LYS A 260 -1.88 6.63 7.81
N GLU A 261 -0.80 7.41 7.79
CA GLU A 261 -0.15 8.15 6.68
C GLU A 261 0.10 7.40 5.33
N GLY A 262 -0.36 6.16 5.16
CA GLY A 262 -0.22 5.35 3.95
C GLY A 262 -1.29 5.55 2.86
N PHE A 263 -2.44 6.18 3.14
CA PHE A 263 -3.59 6.22 2.22
C PHE A 263 -3.81 7.55 1.48
N GLU A 264 -2.93 8.54 1.63
CA GLU A 264 -3.12 9.92 1.11
C GLU A 264 -3.18 10.08 -0.43
N ALA A 265 -3.13 9.00 -1.22
CA ALA A 265 -3.12 9.10 -2.68
C ALA A 265 -4.50 8.93 -3.33
N ASP A 266 -5.56 8.57 -2.59
CA ASP A 266 -6.84 8.22 -3.22
C ASP A 266 -8.04 9.12 -2.84
N PRO A 267 -8.57 9.91 -3.79
CA PRO A 267 -9.73 10.78 -3.57
C PRO A 267 -10.99 10.06 -3.08
N VAL A 268 -11.18 8.77 -3.39
CA VAL A 268 -12.35 7.98 -2.99
C VAL A 268 -12.28 7.57 -1.53
N LEU A 269 -11.07 7.39 -0.98
CA LEU A 269 -10.85 7.06 0.43
C LEU A 269 -10.82 8.30 1.33
N CYS A 270 -10.68 9.49 0.74
CA CYS A 270 -10.75 10.78 1.44
C CYS A 270 -12.16 11.12 1.95
N ASP A 271 -13.22 10.53 1.38
CA ASP A 271 -14.60 10.67 1.85
C ASP A 271 -15.14 9.32 2.36
N PRO A 272 -15.19 9.10 3.69
CA PRO A 272 -15.70 7.88 4.29
C PRO A 272 -17.14 7.50 3.90
N LEU A 273 -17.94 8.44 3.38
CA LEU A 273 -19.31 8.19 2.91
C LEU A 273 -19.35 7.57 1.50
N GLN A 274 -18.26 7.64 0.74
CA GLN A 274 -18.13 7.07 -0.61
C GLN A 274 -17.52 5.66 -0.60
N ILE A 275 -17.00 5.20 0.55
CA ILE A 275 -16.44 3.87 0.72
C ILE A 275 -17.59 2.84 0.76
N THR A 276 -17.87 2.25 -0.40
CA THR A 276 -18.82 1.14 -0.53
C THR A 276 -18.07 -0.17 -0.75
N LYS A 277 -18.62 -1.30 -0.28
CA LYS A 277 -18.07 -2.63 -0.57
C LYS A 277 -17.80 -2.83 -2.07
N ARG A 278 -18.76 -2.45 -2.92
CA ARG A 278 -18.62 -2.49 -4.38
C ARG A 278 -17.51 -1.59 -4.91
N GLY A 279 -17.32 -0.41 -4.33
CA GLY A 279 -16.22 0.50 -4.66
C GLY A 279 -14.86 -0.10 -4.33
N LEU A 280 -14.72 -0.72 -3.16
CA LEU A 280 -13.50 -1.41 -2.74
C LEU A 280 -13.19 -2.64 -3.60
N GLU A 281 -14.21 -3.44 -3.93
CA GLU A 281 -14.06 -4.59 -4.85
C GLU A 281 -13.59 -4.13 -6.24
N ASN A 282 -14.22 -3.11 -6.82
CA ASN A 282 -13.81 -2.55 -8.11
C ASN A 282 -12.38 -1.99 -8.09
N ARG A 283 -11.96 -1.43 -6.96
CA ARG A 283 -10.59 -0.95 -6.76
C ARG A 283 -9.59 -2.11 -6.74
N ALA A 284 -9.82 -3.11 -5.89
CA ALA A 284 -8.97 -4.29 -5.81
C ALA A 284 -8.83 -4.97 -7.19
N HIS A 285 -9.93 -5.03 -7.94
CA HIS A 285 -9.95 -5.52 -9.31
C HIS A 285 -9.09 -4.68 -10.28
N SER A 286 -9.14 -3.35 -10.17
CA SER A 286 -8.33 -2.45 -10.99
C SER A 286 -6.84 -2.53 -10.63
N GLU A 287 -6.51 -2.59 -9.35
CA GLU A 287 -5.13 -2.78 -8.88
C GLU A 287 -4.54 -4.10 -9.37
N GLN A 288 -5.32 -5.18 -9.30
CA GLN A 288 -4.95 -6.48 -9.83
C GLN A 288 -4.72 -6.46 -11.35
N PHE A 289 -5.63 -5.83 -12.08
CA PHE A 289 -5.52 -5.64 -13.54
C PHE A 289 -4.24 -4.87 -13.90
N ASN A 290 -3.97 -3.76 -13.21
CA ASN A 290 -2.77 -2.94 -13.44
C ASN A 290 -1.50 -3.71 -13.10
N ALA A 291 -1.48 -4.44 -11.98
CA ALA A 291 -0.34 -5.25 -11.56
C ALA A 291 -0.03 -6.37 -12.57
N PHE A 292 -1.07 -7.03 -13.11
CA PHE A 292 -0.92 -8.11 -14.08
C PHE A 292 -0.36 -7.63 -15.42
N PHE A 293 -0.92 -6.55 -15.99
CA PHE A 293 -0.51 -6.01 -17.29
C PHE A 293 0.62 -4.96 -17.20
N ARG A 294 1.15 -4.70 -15.99
CA ARG A 294 2.18 -3.67 -15.74
C ARG A 294 1.77 -2.28 -16.24
N LEU A 295 0.53 -1.91 -15.97
CA LEU A 295 -0.04 -0.61 -16.34
C LEU A 295 0.20 0.45 -15.25
N PRO A 296 0.08 1.75 -15.58
CA PRO A 296 0.11 2.82 -14.58
C PRO A 296 -0.97 2.65 -13.51
N SER A 297 -0.69 3.12 -12.29
CA SER A 297 -1.60 3.03 -11.13
C SER A 297 -2.92 3.77 -11.34
N GLU A 298 -2.93 4.77 -12.21
CA GLU A 298 -4.08 5.62 -12.51
C GLU A 298 -5.09 4.93 -13.44
N GLU A 299 -4.70 3.83 -14.09
CA GLU A 299 -5.62 3.08 -14.94
C GLU A 299 -6.70 2.41 -14.09
N THR A 300 -7.95 2.52 -14.55
CA THR A 300 -9.08 1.87 -13.90
C THR A 300 -9.67 0.85 -14.86
N LEU A 301 -9.86 -0.38 -14.38
CA LEU A 301 -10.53 -1.41 -15.17
C LEU A 301 -11.99 -1.01 -15.41
N ARG A 302 -12.41 -0.92 -16.67
CA ARG A 302 -13.77 -0.52 -17.04
C ARG A 302 -14.63 -1.71 -17.40
N GLU A 303 -14.12 -2.58 -18.24
CA GLU A 303 -14.87 -3.69 -18.83
C GLU A 303 -13.98 -4.91 -19.02
N VAL A 304 -14.59 -6.09 -18.86
CA VAL A 304 -13.96 -7.39 -19.09
C VAL A 304 -14.86 -8.20 -20.00
N HIS A 305 -14.28 -8.73 -21.07
CA HIS A 305 -14.97 -9.52 -22.08
C HIS A 305 -14.28 -10.87 -22.23
N GLU A 306 -14.98 -11.95 -21.93
CA GLU A 306 -14.51 -13.30 -22.31
C GLU A 306 -14.57 -13.43 -23.83
N CYS A 307 -13.46 -13.82 -24.44
CA CYS A 307 -13.34 -13.86 -25.89
C CYS A 307 -12.20 -14.78 -26.34
N PHE A 308 -12.11 -14.99 -27.65
CA PHE A 308 -11.02 -15.73 -28.27
C PHE A 308 -10.13 -14.82 -29.10
N LEU A 309 -8.83 -14.78 -28.81
CA LEU A 309 -7.83 -14.10 -29.62
C LEU A 309 -7.23 -15.05 -30.66
N TRP A 310 -7.22 -14.65 -31.93
CA TRP A 310 -6.50 -15.36 -32.98
C TRP A 310 -4.99 -15.18 -32.85
N VAL A 311 -4.24 -16.28 -32.69
CA VAL A 311 -2.78 -16.27 -32.59
C VAL A 311 -2.18 -16.71 -33.93
N PRO A 312 -1.60 -15.79 -34.73
CA PRO A 312 -1.36 -16.02 -36.15
C PRO A 312 -0.26 -17.04 -36.45
N PHE A 313 0.77 -17.15 -35.59
CA PHE A 313 1.93 -18.01 -35.81
C PHE A 313 1.72 -19.47 -35.38
N SER A 314 0.67 -19.73 -34.60
CA SER A 314 0.31 -21.06 -34.11
C SER A 314 -1.05 -21.52 -34.62
N HIS A 315 -1.73 -20.68 -35.40
CA HIS A 315 -3.01 -20.96 -36.06
C HIS A 315 -4.09 -21.50 -35.11
N TYR A 316 -4.19 -20.94 -33.91
CA TYR A 316 -5.24 -21.32 -32.95
C TYR A 316 -5.89 -20.08 -32.31
N HIS A 317 -7.08 -20.30 -31.76
CA HIS A 317 -7.85 -19.32 -31.00
C HIS A 317 -7.57 -19.51 -29.51
N ALA A 318 -6.88 -18.56 -28.89
CA ALA A 318 -6.61 -18.55 -27.46
C ALA A 318 -7.86 -18.05 -26.72
N LEU A 319 -8.44 -18.88 -25.86
CA LEU A 319 -9.51 -18.47 -24.94
C LEU A 319 -8.91 -17.58 -23.85
N GLY A 320 -9.54 -16.44 -23.57
CA GLY A 320 -9.07 -15.53 -22.54
C GLY A 320 -10.02 -14.38 -22.25
N LYS A 321 -9.51 -13.41 -21.49
CA LYS A 321 -10.25 -12.20 -21.12
C LYS A 321 -9.62 -10.99 -21.79
N MET A 322 -10.42 -10.24 -22.54
CA MET A 322 -10.09 -8.91 -23.04
C MET A 322 -10.52 -7.88 -21.99
N CYS A 323 -9.57 -7.09 -21.49
CA CYS A 323 -9.77 -6.09 -20.45
C CYS A 323 -9.57 -4.70 -21.04
N LEU A 324 -10.49 -3.79 -20.73
CA LEU A 324 -10.48 -2.42 -21.24
C LEU A 324 -10.31 -1.45 -20.09
N SER A 325 -9.35 -0.55 -20.24
CA SER A 325 -9.15 0.61 -19.37
C SER A 325 -9.36 1.91 -20.15
N GLU A 326 -8.91 3.04 -19.61
CA GLU A 326 -9.02 4.32 -20.31
C GLU A 326 -8.07 4.36 -21.50
N ASN A 327 -6.80 3.97 -21.27
CA ASN A 327 -5.74 4.09 -22.27
C ASN A 327 -5.25 2.75 -22.84
N TYR A 328 -5.82 1.61 -22.44
CA TYR A 328 -5.36 0.29 -22.88
C TYR A 328 -6.49 -0.68 -23.24
N VAL A 329 -6.19 -1.52 -24.24
CA VAL A 329 -6.90 -2.75 -24.55
C VAL A 329 -5.94 -3.91 -24.32
N CYS A 330 -6.25 -4.76 -23.35
CA CYS A 330 -5.38 -5.85 -22.92
C CYS A 330 -6.06 -7.20 -23.13
N PHE A 331 -5.28 -8.26 -23.35
CA PHE A 331 -5.78 -9.62 -23.43
C PHE A 331 -4.84 -10.59 -22.71
N ALA A 332 -5.41 -11.54 -21.98
CA ALA A 332 -4.68 -12.64 -21.34
C ALA A 332 -5.40 -13.98 -21.54
N SER A 333 -4.65 -15.02 -21.93
CA SER A 333 -5.17 -16.38 -22.14
C SER A 333 -5.34 -17.20 -20.86
N GLN A 334 -6.44 -17.96 -20.79
CA GLN A 334 -6.88 -18.74 -19.62
C GLN A 334 -6.12 -20.05 -19.40
N ASP A 335 -5.55 -20.59 -20.45
CA ASP A 335 -4.98 -21.94 -20.53
C ASP A 335 -3.61 -22.11 -19.83
N GLY A 336 -3.17 -21.13 -19.03
CA GLY A 336 -1.82 -21.13 -18.46
C GLY A 336 -0.71 -21.04 -19.52
N CYS A 337 -1.06 -20.98 -20.81
CA CYS A 337 -0.13 -20.79 -21.93
C CYS A 337 0.09 -19.31 -22.24
N LEU A 338 0.25 -18.48 -21.20
CA LEU A 338 0.79 -17.11 -21.17
C LEU A 338 0.75 -16.33 -22.50
N CYS A 339 -0.39 -16.28 -23.22
CA CYS A 339 -0.52 -15.40 -24.37
C CYS A 339 -1.12 -14.09 -23.86
N CYS A 340 -0.27 -13.06 -23.80
CA CYS A 340 -0.63 -11.74 -23.34
C CYS A 340 -0.39 -10.71 -24.44
N VAL A 341 -1.32 -9.77 -24.58
CA VAL A 341 -1.20 -8.63 -25.48
C VAL A 341 -1.64 -7.37 -24.75
N ILE A 342 -0.85 -6.31 -24.86
CA ILE A 342 -1.15 -4.99 -24.32
C ILE A 342 -1.19 -4.02 -25.50
N LEU A 343 -2.33 -3.38 -25.74
CA LEU A 343 -2.52 -2.44 -26.84
C LEU A 343 -2.81 -1.06 -26.26
N PRO A 344 -1.82 -0.16 -26.16
CA PRO A 344 -2.09 1.23 -25.83
C PRO A 344 -3.01 1.83 -26.88
N THR A 345 -4.07 2.52 -26.47
CA THR A 345 -5.07 3.12 -27.39
C THR A 345 -4.41 4.05 -28.40
N ARG A 346 -3.31 4.74 -28.03
CA ARG A 346 -2.53 5.59 -28.93
C ARG A 346 -1.86 4.85 -30.10
N GLU A 347 -1.72 3.52 -30.01
CA GLU A 347 -1.16 2.67 -31.06
C GLU A 347 -2.22 2.08 -31.99
N ILE A 348 -3.50 2.15 -31.60
CA ILE A 348 -4.61 1.61 -32.37
C ILE A 348 -4.94 2.58 -33.52
N THR A 349 -4.97 2.07 -34.74
CA THR A 349 -5.24 2.85 -35.96
C THR A 349 -6.66 2.67 -36.48
N SER A 350 -7.19 1.46 -36.40
CA SER A 350 -8.59 1.17 -36.75
C SER A 350 -9.15 0.04 -35.92
N VAL A 351 -10.48 0.08 -35.74
CA VAL A 351 -11.26 -0.99 -35.11
C VAL A 351 -12.46 -1.28 -35.99
N GLU A 352 -12.60 -2.53 -36.41
CA GLU A 352 -13.58 -2.97 -37.41
C GLU A 352 -14.32 -4.22 -36.95
N VAL A 353 -15.59 -4.35 -37.35
CA VAL A 353 -16.31 -5.61 -37.23
C VAL A 353 -15.77 -6.55 -38.30
N ALA A 354 -15.19 -7.67 -37.88
CA ALA A 354 -14.59 -8.65 -38.77
C ALA A 354 -15.61 -9.67 -39.30
N ASP A 355 -16.52 -10.11 -38.44
CA ASP A 355 -17.52 -11.13 -38.76
C ASP A 355 -18.70 -11.04 -37.78
N HIS A 356 -19.91 -10.76 -38.28
CA HIS A 356 -21.11 -10.69 -37.45
C HIS A 356 -21.53 -12.09 -36.94
N ALA A 357 -21.27 -13.16 -37.68
CA ALA A 357 -21.68 -14.51 -37.29
C ALA A 357 -20.90 -15.00 -36.06
N CYS A 358 -19.60 -14.69 -36.03
CA CYS A 358 -18.69 -15.05 -34.94
C CYS A 358 -18.50 -13.91 -33.90
N LYS A 359 -19.29 -12.83 -33.99
CA LYS A 359 -19.18 -11.62 -33.14
C LYS A 359 -17.73 -11.13 -33.03
N ALA A 360 -17.04 -11.09 -34.17
CA ALA A 360 -15.61 -10.88 -34.24
C ALA A 360 -15.25 -9.42 -34.52
N ILE A 361 -14.24 -8.93 -33.81
CA ILE A 361 -13.68 -7.59 -33.97
C ILE A 361 -12.21 -7.70 -34.39
N THR A 362 -11.76 -6.78 -35.23
CA THR A 362 -10.35 -6.63 -35.60
C THR A 362 -9.86 -5.29 -35.10
N VAL A 363 -8.75 -5.30 -34.35
CA VAL A 363 -8.04 -4.12 -33.89
C VAL A 363 -6.72 -4.04 -34.67
N ALA A 364 -6.52 -2.97 -35.43
CA ALA A 364 -5.28 -2.72 -36.15
C ALA A 364 -4.39 -1.72 -35.41
N THR A 365 -3.07 -1.91 -35.47
CA THR A 365 -2.10 -1.01 -34.85
C THR A 365 -1.18 -0.34 -35.86
N LYS A 366 -0.47 0.72 -35.46
CA LYS A 366 0.49 1.48 -36.29
C LYS A 366 1.57 0.60 -36.92
N GLY A 367 1.92 -0.52 -36.30
CA GLY A 367 2.86 -1.52 -36.83
C GLY A 367 2.31 -2.41 -37.95
N SER A 368 1.15 -2.06 -38.54
CA SER A 368 0.42 -2.87 -39.53
C SER A 368 0.05 -4.28 -39.02
N ARG A 369 -0.02 -4.45 -37.69
CA ARG A 369 -0.49 -5.69 -37.06
C ARG A 369 -1.97 -5.62 -36.79
N THR A 370 -2.63 -6.77 -36.88
CA THR A 370 -4.06 -6.92 -36.64
C THR A 370 -4.29 -7.98 -35.59
N PHE A 371 -5.17 -7.67 -34.64
CA PHE A 371 -5.59 -8.55 -33.55
C PHE A 371 -7.06 -8.85 -33.76
N ARG A 372 -7.37 -10.13 -34.00
CA ARG A 372 -8.75 -10.57 -34.21
C ARG A 372 -9.27 -11.25 -32.95
N PHE A 373 -10.29 -10.64 -32.35
CA PHE A 373 -11.03 -11.19 -31.23
C PHE A 373 -12.37 -11.74 -31.74
N SER A 374 -12.86 -12.82 -31.16
CA SER A 374 -14.12 -13.48 -31.53
C SER A 374 -14.93 -13.88 -30.29
N GLU A 375 -16.23 -14.08 -30.47
CA GLU A 375 -17.21 -14.30 -29.38
C GLU A 375 -17.28 -13.15 -28.37
N VAL A 376 -17.05 -11.90 -28.83
CA VAL A 376 -17.11 -10.72 -27.96
C VAL A 376 -18.58 -10.33 -27.71
N ARG A 377 -18.96 -10.16 -26.44
CA ARG A 377 -20.30 -9.66 -26.07
C ARG A 377 -20.44 -8.19 -26.44
N ASP A 378 -21.63 -7.80 -26.91
CA ASP A 378 -21.95 -6.42 -27.31
C ASP A 378 -20.90 -5.78 -28.27
N PHE A 379 -20.34 -6.61 -29.16
CA PHE A 379 -19.20 -6.24 -30.01
C PHE A 379 -19.41 -4.98 -30.85
N GLU A 380 -20.63 -4.71 -31.33
CA GLU A 380 -20.95 -3.49 -32.10
C GLU A 380 -20.81 -2.22 -31.25
N ALA A 381 -21.33 -2.24 -30.02
CA ALA A 381 -21.19 -1.12 -29.08
C ALA A 381 -19.73 -0.93 -28.65
N LEU A 382 -18.99 -2.04 -28.50
CA LEU A 382 -17.57 -1.99 -28.19
C LEU A 382 -16.74 -1.36 -29.34
N VAL A 383 -16.99 -1.75 -30.59
CA VAL A 383 -16.29 -1.18 -31.75
C VAL A 383 -16.49 0.33 -31.82
N GLU A 384 -17.71 0.81 -31.59
CA GLU A 384 -18.00 2.26 -31.60
C GLU A 384 -17.30 2.99 -30.46
N LYS A 385 -17.27 2.39 -29.26
CA LYS A 385 -16.55 2.92 -28.09
C LYS A 385 -15.03 2.99 -28.34
N LEU A 386 -14.45 1.97 -28.95
CA LEU A 386 -13.02 1.98 -29.25
C LEU A 386 -12.67 2.97 -30.37
N ARG A 387 -13.50 3.09 -31.42
CA ARG A 387 -13.30 4.10 -32.49
C ARG A 387 -13.32 5.52 -31.95
N THR A 388 -14.31 5.84 -31.11
CA THR A 388 -14.44 7.19 -30.53
C THR A 388 -13.21 7.54 -29.68
N ARG A 389 -12.67 6.59 -28.91
CA ARG A 389 -11.45 6.77 -28.12
C ARG A 389 -10.19 6.93 -28.98
N CYS A 390 -10.03 6.11 -30.04
CA CYS A 390 -8.87 6.20 -30.93
C CYS A 390 -8.82 7.52 -31.70
N SER A 391 -9.99 8.10 -32.02
CA SER A 391 -10.10 9.37 -32.74
C SER A 391 -9.76 10.60 -31.89
N ALA A 392 -9.78 10.46 -30.56
CA ALA A 392 -9.57 11.54 -29.61
C ALA A 392 -8.12 11.67 -29.12
N ALA A 393 -7.24 10.70 -29.39
CA ALA A 393 -5.86 10.72 -28.93
C ALA A 393 -4.98 11.62 -29.85
N PRO A 394 -4.43 12.75 -29.36
CA PRO A 394 -3.46 13.53 -30.13
C PRO A 394 -2.22 12.68 -30.38
N SER A 395 -1.75 12.65 -31.61
CA SER A 395 -0.56 11.89 -32.03
C SER A 395 0.72 12.65 -31.64
N PRO A 396 1.59 12.14 -30.76
CA PRO A 396 2.96 12.61 -30.70
C PRO A 396 3.71 11.95 -31.86
N GLN A 397 4.19 12.76 -32.82
CA GLN A 397 5.07 12.29 -33.87
C GLN A 397 6.45 12.01 -33.27
N HIS A 398 6.73 10.74 -32.93
CA HIS A 398 8.09 10.23 -32.91
C HIS A 398 8.14 8.97 -33.77
N SER A 399 8.58 9.16 -35.02
CA SER A 399 9.15 8.06 -35.79
C SER A 399 10.37 7.56 -35.03
N VAL A 400 10.28 6.37 -34.44
CA VAL A 400 11.47 5.60 -34.08
C VAL A 400 12.12 5.18 -35.40
N SER A 401 12.87 6.09 -36.00
CA SER A 401 13.81 5.75 -37.06
C SER A 401 14.87 4.86 -36.45
N ALA A 402 14.94 3.63 -36.94
CA ALA A 402 16.02 2.70 -36.71
C ALA A 402 17.33 3.29 -37.25
N GLU A 403 17.96 4.20 -36.51
CA GLU A 403 19.36 4.53 -36.67
C GLU A 403 20.13 3.97 -35.48
N VAL A 404 20.68 2.79 -35.72
CA VAL A 404 21.72 2.19 -34.91
C VAL A 404 22.93 3.13 -34.90
N ARG A 405 23.07 3.91 -33.84
CA ARG A 405 24.37 4.34 -33.31
C ARG A 405 24.35 4.18 -31.80
N GLY A 406 24.49 2.93 -31.36
CA GLY A 406 25.03 2.65 -30.05
C GLY A 406 26.44 3.22 -29.94
N PHE A 407 26.80 3.68 -28.75
CA PHE A 407 28.21 3.89 -28.39
C PHE A 407 28.97 2.60 -28.70
N ALA A 408 29.81 2.63 -29.73
CA ALA A 408 30.66 1.52 -30.07
C ALA A 408 31.78 1.38 -29.04
N THR A 409 31.72 0.29 -28.27
CA THR A 409 32.84 -0.58 -27.87
C THR A 409 34.13 0.08 -27.36
N LEU A 410 34.31 0.02 -26.03
CA LEU A 410 35.64 -0.16 -25.44
C LEU A 410 35.97 -1.67 -25.44
N SER A 411 36.43 -2.19 -26.57
CA SER A 411 37.13 -3.49 -26.60
C SER A 411 37.95 -3.66 -27.88
N SER A 412 39.11 -3.01 -27.96
CA SER A 412 40.21 -3.47 -28.81
C SER A 412 41.16 -4.33 -27.97
N ILE A 413 40.69 -5.50 -27.55
CA ILE A 413 41.53 -6.56 -26.98
C ILE A 413 41.78 -7.59 -28.10
N PRO A 414 43.02 -8.07 -28.33
CA PRO A 414 43.31 -9.05 -29.37
C PRO A 414 42.42 -10.30 -29.16
N ALA A 415 41.82 -10.80 -30.23
CA ALA A 415 40.92 -11.94 -30.19
C ALA A 415 41.65 -13.19 -29.65
N THR A 416 41.46 -13.46 -28.37
CA THR A 416 41.71 -14.78 -27.76
C THR A 416 40.53 -15.69 -28.09
N ASN A 417 40.73 -17.02 -28.09
CA ASN A 417 39.65 -18.00 -28.37
C ASN A 417 38.39 -17.80 -27.48
N LEU A 418 38.53 -17.19 -26.31
CA LEU A 418 37.42 -16.87 -25.40
C LEU A 418 36.52 -15.74 -25.93
N GLY A 419 37.10 -14.69 -26.52
CA GLY A 419 36.34 -13.55 -27.07
C GLY A 419 35.51 -13.92 -28.31
N LEU A 420 36.01 -14.85 -29.14
CA LEU A 420 35.25 -15.38 -30.28
C LEU A 420 33.99 -16.16 -29.84
N CYS A 421 34.12 -16.96 -28.78
CA CYS A 421 33.02 -17.76 -28.22
C CYS A 421 31.92 -16.87 -27.62
N VAL A 422 32.28 -15.81 -26.90
CA VAL A 422 31.32 -14.84 -26.34
C VAL A 422 30.55 -14.13 -27.47
N CYS A 423 31.25 -13.65 -28.51
CA CYS A 423 30.62 -13.01 -29.67
C CYS A 423 29.66 -13.95 -30.42
N LEU A 424 30.00 -15.23 -30.55
CA LEU A 424 29.13 -16.22 -31.18
C LEU A 424 27.86 -16.49 -30.35
N LYS A 425 27.99 -16.60 -29.02
CA LYS A 425 26.83 -16.77 -28.13
C LYS A 425 25.85 -15.60 -28.20
N GLU A 426 26.35 -14.37 -28.20
CA GLU A 426 25.50 -13.18 -28.34
C GLU A 426 24.78 -13.16 -29.69
N LYS A 427 25.48 -13.44 -30.80
CA LYS A 427 24.85 -13.54 -32.13
C LYS A 427 23.76 -14.62 -32.18
N MET A 428 23.95 -15.77 -31.52
CA MET A 428 22.92 -16.81 -31.47
C MET A 428 21.67 -16.37 -30.69
N LYS A 429 21.84 -15.61 -29.61
CA LYS A 429 20.72 -15.01 -28.89
C LYS A 429 19.98 -14.01 -29.79
N GLU A 430 20.71 -13.10 -30.46
CA GLU A 430 20.12 -12.11 -31.37
C GLU A 430 19.27 -12.77 -32.46
N GLN A 431 19.78 -13.85 -33.09
CA GLN A 431 19.02 -14.58 -34.10
C GLN A 431 17.75 -15.21 -33.54
N SER A 432 17.81 -15.77 -32.33
CA SER A 432 16.63 -16.35 -31.66
C SER A 432 15.56 -15.30 -31.37
N TRP A 433 15.97 -14.10 -30.94
CA TRP A 433 15.07 -12.97 -30.71
C TRP A 433 14.51 -12.40 -32.03
N ASN A 434 15.30 -12.34 -33.10
CA ASN A 434 14.81 -11.91 -34.42
C ASN A 434 13.72 -12.85 -34.95
N ILE A 435 13.88 -14.17 -34.78
CA ILE A 435 12.84 -15.15 -35.12
C ILE A 435 11.58 -14.89 -34.30
N LEU A 436 11.72 -14.67 -32.99
CA LEU A 436 10.59 -14.32 -32.13
C LEU A 436 9.88 -13.04 -32.62
N PHE A 437 10.61 -12.00 -32.99
CA PHE A 437 10.02 -10.74 -33.46
C PHE A 437 9.27 -10.89 -34.78
N ILE A 438 9.72 -11.77 -35.67
CA ILE A 438 9.00 -12.08 -36.91
C ILE A 438 7.65 -12.72 -36.57
N GLU A 439 7.62 -13.72 -35.68
CA GLU A 439 6.39 -14.43 -35.30
C GLU A 439 5.48 -13.56 -34.40
N CYS A 440 5.98 -13.16 -33.24
CA CYS A 440 5.23 -12.55 -32.15
C CYS A 440 5.18 -11.02 -32.22
N GLY A 441 6.04 -10.39 -33.02
CA GLY A 441 6.14 -8.93 -33.11
C GLY A 441 7.13 -8.32 -32.15
N ARG A 442 7.35 -7.02 -32.34
CA ARG A 442 8.29 -6.20 -31.59
C ARG A 442 7.60 -4.92 -31.15
N GLY A 443 7.98 -4.42 -29.98
CA GLY A 443 7.40 -3.22 -29.37
C GLY A 443 6.12 -3.50 -28.58
N VAL A 444 5.41 -2.43 -28.24
CA VAL A 444 4.31 -2.44 -27.24
C VAL A 444 3.16 -3.41 -27.55
N SER A 445 2.90 -3.69 -28.82
CA SER A 445 1.84 -4.61 -29.26
C SER A 445 2.34 -6.03 -29.57
N MET A 446 3.53 -6.43 -29.07
CA MET A 446 4.01 -7.79 -29.27
C MET A 446 3.14 -8.82 -28.52
N PHE A 447 2.98 -10.01 -29.11
CA PHE A 447 2.46 -11.16 -28.39
C PHE A 447 3.52 -11.63 -27.41
N GLN A 448 3.23 -11.51 -26.11
CA GLN A 448 4.03 -12.15 -25.08
C GLN A 448 3.56 -13.60 -24.98
N THR A 449 4.48 -14.55 -25.11
CA THR A 449 4.18 -15.98 -25.13
C THR A 449 5.15 -16.75 -24.25
N ARG A 450 4.90 -18.05 -24.05
CA ARG A 450 5.87 -18.96 -23.45
C ARG A 450 7.25 -18.91 -24.14
N LYS A 451 7.30 -18.78 -25.47
CA LYS A 451 8.57 -18.64 -26.21
C LYS A 451 9.31 -17.36 -25.80
N THR A 452 8.60 -16.26 -25.57
CA THR A 452 9.17 -15.01 -25.07
C THR A 452 9.84 -15.25 -23.72
N ARG A 453 9.11 -15.86 -22.78
CA ARG A 453 9.64 -16.23 -21.46
C ARG A 453 10.88 -17.12 -21.56
N ASP A 454 10.83 -18.17 -22.38
CA ASP A 454 11.96 -19.09 -22.56
C ASP A 454 13.22 -18.39 -23.09
N LEU A 455 13.08 -17.36 -23.94
CA LEU A 455 14.19 -16.57 -24.42
C LEU A 455 14.73 -15.59 -23.37
N VAL A 456 13.86 -15.00 -22.53
CA VAL A 456 14.29 -14.20 -21.37
C VAL A 456 15.13 -15.04 -20.41
N LEU A 457 14.69 -16.26 -20.10
CA LEU A 457 15.43 -17.19 -19.22
C LEU A 457 16.79 -17.63 -19.80
N ARG A 458 16.97 -17.56 -21.13
CA ARG A 458 18.25 -17.82 -21.82
C ARG A 458 19.16 -16.59 -21.86
N GLY A 459 18.69 -15.46 -21.34
CA GLY A 459 19.36 -14.16 -21.35
C GLY A 459 19.03 -13.36 -22.60
N ILE A 460 18.80 -12.06 -22.39
CA ILE A 460 18.53 -11.10 -23.46
C ILE A 460 19.87 -10.66 -24.08
N PRO A 461 19.97 -10.53 -25.43
CA PRO A 461 21.14 -9.92 -26.07
C PRO A 461 21.42 -8.53 -25.52
N GLU A 462 22.68 -8.18 -25.33
CA GLU A 462 23.04 -6.91 -24.69
C GLU A 462 22.40 -5.69 -25.38
N VAL A 463 22.37 -5.72 -26.72
CA VAL A 463 21.81 -4.66 -27.57
C VAL A 463 20.30 -4.51 -27.50
N LEU A 464 19.59 -5.51 -26.94
CA LEU A 464 18.12 -5.51 -26.83
C LEU A 464 17.63 -5.23 -25.40
N ARG A 465 18.51 -5.23 -24.39
CA ARG A 465 18.12 -5.11 -22.97
C ARG A 465 17.35 -3.84 -22.68
N GLY A 466 17.89 -2.67 -23.03
CA GLY A 466 17.21 -1.38 -22.77
C GLY A 466 15.79 -1.33 -23.35
N GLU A 467 15.62 -1.76 -24.61
CA GLU A 467 14.32 -1.81 -25.27
C GLU A 467 13.36 -2.78 -24.60
N LEU A 468 13.80 -4.01 -24.31
CA LEU A 468 12.95 -5.05 -23.76
C LEU A 468 12.60 -4.81 -22.29
N TRP A 469 13.51 -4.23 -21.50
CA TRP A 469 13.23 -3.79 -20.14
C TRP A 469 12.17 -2.69 -20.12
N LEU A 470 12.27 -1.70 -21.02
CA LEU A 470 11.25 -0.65 -21.15
C LEU A 470 9.89 -1.22 -21.52
N LEU A 471 9.89 -2.23 -22.39
CA LEU A 471 8.70 -2.91 -22.86
C LEU A 471 8.03 -3.74 -21.77
N PHE A 472 8.78 -4.60 -21.07
CA PHE A 472 8.23 -5.52 -20.07
C PHE A 472 7.83 -4.81 -18.76
N SER A 473 8.49 -3.71 -18.41
CA SER A 473 8.12 -2.88 -17.25
C SER A 473 6.91 -1.96 -17.49
N GLY A 474 6.51 -1.77 -18.75
CA GLY A 474 5.53 -0.76 -19.16
C GLY A 474 6.08 0.67 -19.22
N ALA A 475 7.34 0.90 -18.82
CA ALA A 475 7.98 2.23 -18.79
C ALA A 475 8.00 2.94 -20.16
N VAL A 476 8.03 2.16 -21.26
CA VAL A 476 7.89 2.71 -22.62
C VAL A 476 6.60 3.51 -22.80
N ASN A 477 5.52 3.13 -22.11
CA ASN A 477 4.24 3.82 -22.19
C ASN A 477 4.21 5.08 -21.35
N ASP A 478 4.83 5.07 -20.19
CA ASP A 478 4.95 6.24 -19.31
C ASP A 478 5.76 7.34 -20.00
N MET A 479 6.92 6.97 -20.55
CA MET A 479 7.79 7.87 -21.31
C MET A 479 7.06 8.48 -22.51
N ALA A 480 6.36 7.66 -23.30
CA ALA A 480 5.64 8.14 -24.48
C ALA A 480 4.47 9.08 -24.14
N SER A 481 3.91 8.98 -22.93
CA SER A 481 2.80 9.81 -22.47
C SER A 481 3.26 11.12 -21.81
N HIS A 482 4.56 11.26 -21.52
CA HIS A 482 5.13 12.43 -20.85
C HIS A 482 6.35 13.01 -21.60
N PRO A 483 6.20 13.49 -22.85
CA PRO A 483 7.32 14.07 -23.61
C PRO A 483 7.96 15.26 -22.89
N GLY A 484 9.29 15.25 -22.74
CA GLY A 484 10.06 16.33 -22.13
C GLY A 484 10.04 16.37 -20.59
N TYR A 485 9.30 15.47 -19.95
CA TYR A 485 9.13 15.47 -18.50
C TYR A 485 10.44 15.23 -17.74
N TYR A 486 11.28 14.30 -18.20
CA TYR A 486 12.58 14.05 -17.56
C TYR A 486 13.49 15.29 -17.63
N SER A 487 13.58 15.94 -18.79
CA SER A 487 14.38 17.15 -18.96
C SER A 487 13.92 18.27 -18.03
N GLU A 488 12.60 18.48 -17.92
CA GLU A 488 12.03 19.46 -16.99
C GLU A 488 12.35 19.13 -15.52
N LEU A 489 12.28 17.85 -15.12
CA LEU A 489 12.64 17.42 -13.77
C LEU A 489 14.13 17.63 -13.48
N VAL A 490 15.01 17.32 -14.42
CA VAL A 490 16.45 17.57 -14.27
C VAL A 490 16.72 19.05 -14.06
N GLU A 491 16.08 19.93 -14.82
CA GLU A 491 16.21 21.39 -14.66
C GLU A 491 15.70 21.85 -13.29
N LYS A 492 14.53 21.38 -12.85
CA LYS A 492 13.90 21.76 -11.58
C LYS A 492 14.64 21.24 -10.35
N SER A 493 15.22 20.06 -10.45
CA SER A 493 15.96 19.42 -9.36
C SER A 493 17.44 19.83 -9.31
N PHE A 494 17.92 20.55 -10.33
CA PHE A 494 19.29 21.02 -10.36
C PHE A 494 19.59 21.99 -9.21
N GLY A 495 20.61 21.69 -8.42
CA GLY A 495 21.06 22.55 -7.33
C GLY A 495 20.19 22.52 -6.07
N THR A 496 19.23 21.60 -5.98
CA THR A 496 18.50 21.37 -4.72
C THR A 496 19.41 20.72 -3.70
N CYS A 497 19.42 21.23 -2.46
CA CYS A 497 20.13 20.63 -1.34
C CYS A 497 19.11 20.02 -0.37
N THR A 498 18.95 18.71 -0.42
CA THR A 498 18.11 17.92 0.49
C THR A 498 18.92 16.78 1.10
N LEU A 499 18.36 16.11 2.11
CA LEU A 499 19.00 14.93 2.71
C LEU A 499 19.27 13.85 1.64
N GLU A 500 18.32 13.68 0.72
CA GLU A 500 18.39 12.72 -0.38
C GLU A 500 19.52 13.07 -1.36
N THR A 501 19.72 14.35 -1.70
CA THR A 501 20.82 14.75 -2.59
C THR A 501 22.20 14.52 -1.97
N ASP A 502 22.32 14.73 -0.64
CA ASP A 502 23.56 14.44 0.09
C ASP A 502 23.84 12.93 0.18
N GLU A 503 22.80 12.13 0.37
CA GLU A 503 22.89 10.66 0.32
C GLU A 503 23.29 10.14 -1.06
N ILE A 504 22.67 10.67 -2.12
CA ILE A 504 23.03 10.36 -3.50
C ILE A 504 24.51 10.64 -3.71
N GLU A 505 25.02 11.83 -3.38
CA GLU A 505 26.41 12.21 -3.65
C GLU A 505 27.42 11.28 -2.95
N ARG A 506 27.12 10.84 -1.71
CA ARG A 506 27.95 9.84 -1.00
C ARG A 506 27.98 8.48 -1.70
N ASP A 507 26.93 8.15 -2.44
CA ASP A 507 26.73 6.83 -3.03
C ASP A 507 27.25 6.70 -4.46
N LEU A 508 27.34 7.81 -5.21
CA LEU A 508 27.72 7.80 -6.61
C LEU A 508 29.03 7.04 -6.88
N ARG A 509 30.09 7.32 -6.11
CA ARG A 509 31.43 6.73 -6.35
C ARG A 509 31.57 5.29 -5.86
N ARG A 510 30.63 4.79 -5.04
CA ARG A 510 30.58 3.39 -4.60
C ARG A 510 29.65 2.53 -5.45
N SER A 511 29.05 3.08 -6.51
CA SER A 511 28.09 2.39 -7.37
C SER A 511 28.80 1.72 -8.55
N LEU A 512 28.92 0.37 -8.51
CA LEU A 512 29.70 -0.42 -9.48
C LEU A 512 31.12 0.15 -9.72
N PRO A 513 31.95 0.35 -8.68
CA PRO A 513 33.21 1.09 -8.76
C PRO A 513 34.23 0.47 -9.72
N GLU A 514 34.14 -0.84 -9.96
CA GLU A 514 35.01 -1.58 -10.87
C GLU A 514 34.61 -1.43 -12.35
N HIS A 515 33.41 -0.93 -12.64
CA HIS A 515 32.91 -0.85 -14.02
C HIS A 515 33.41 0.42 -14.73
N PRO A 516 34.00 0.34 -15.95
CA PRO A 516 34.59 1.49 -16.64
C PRO A 516 33.66 2.69 -16.83
N ALA A 517 32.36 2.44 -17.03
CA ALA A 517 31.37 3.51 -17.20
C ALA A 517 31.29 4.46 -15.98
N PHE A 518 31.43 3.94 -14.76
CA PHE A 518 31.31 4.69 -13.50
C PHE A 518 32.67 5.15 -12.95
N GLN A 519 33.75 4.89 -13.68
CA GLN A 519 35.06 5.50 -13.43
C GLN A 519 35.23 6.82 -14.19
N SER A 520 34.21 7.24 -14.96
CA SER A 520 34.18 8.50 -15.71
C SER A 520 33.20 9.51 -15.11
N ASP A 521 33.53 10.80 -15.20
CA ASP A 521 32.64 11.87 -14.75
C ASP A 521 31.31 11.88 -15.52
N THR A 522 31.31 11.43 -16.78
CA THR A 522 30.10 11.30 -17.61
C THR A 522 29.09 10.34 -16.99
N GLY A 523 29.51 9.12 -16.65
CA GLY A 523 28.64 8.10 -16.06
C GLY A 523 28.16 8.48 -14.66
N ILE A 524 29.06 9.03 -13.83
CA ILE A 524 28.70 9.54 -12.50
C ILE A 524 27.70 10.70 -12.59
N SER A 525 27.86 11.59 -13.57
CA SER A 525 26.93 12.71 -13.76
C SER A 525 25.56 12.27 -14.25
N ALA A 526 25.49 11.27 -15.13
CA ALA A 526 24.22 10.67 -15.55
C ALA A 526 23.50 10.00 -14.37
N LEU A 527 24.23 9.21 -13.57
CA LEU A 527 23.71 8.57 -12.37
C LEU A 527 23.14 9.59 -11.37
N ARG A 528 23.86 10.69 -11.14
CA ARG A 528 23.41 11.81 -10.30
C ARG A 528 22.09 12.38 -10.82
N ARG A 529 22.03 12.75 -12.10
CA ARG A 529 20.82 13.37 -12.68
C ARG A 529 19.60 12.48 -12.57
N VAL A 530 19.73 11.18 -12.89
CA VAL A 530 18.60 10.25 -12.82
C VAL A 530 18.10 10.08 -11.38
N LEU A 531 18.99 9.83 -10.42
CA LEU A 531 18.61 9.63 -9.02
C LEU A 531 18.00 10.91 -8.41
N THR A 532 18.60 12.07 -8.68
CA THR A 532 18.10 13.36 -8.18
C THR A 532 16.76 13.73 -8.81
N ALA A 533 16.58 13.52 -10.11
CA ALA A 533 15.30 13.74 -10.80
C ALA A 533 14.20 12.83 -10.23
N TYR A 534 14.52 11.55 -9.95
CA TYR A 534 13.57 10.63 -9.33
C TYR A 534 13.19 11.04 -7.90
N ALA A 535 14.18 11.34 -7.06
CA ALA A 535 13.94 11.76 -5.68
C ALA A 535 13.07 13.03 -5.62
N TYR A 536 13.26 13.95 -6.57
CA TYR A 536 12.42 15.14 -6.72
C TYR A 536 11.00 14.81 -7.20
N ARG A 537 10.85 13.87 -8.16
CA ARG A 537 9.55 13.43 -8.69
C ARG A 537 8.67 12.86 -7.58
N ASN A 538 9.23 12.00 -6.74
CA ASN A 538 8.47 11.30 -5.71
C ASN A 538 9.13 11.46 -4.33
N PRO A 539 8.90 12.59 -3.63
CA PRO A 539 9.49 12.84 -2.32
C PRO A 539 9.04 11.87 -1.22
N LYS A 540 7.93 11.14 -1.41
CA LYS A 540 7.47 10.12 -0.45
C LYS A 540 8.42 8.92 -0.41
N ILE A 541 8.96 8.54 -1.56
CA ILE A 541 10.02 7.53 -1.67
C ILE A 541 11.39 8.21 -1.47
N GLY A 542 11.63 9.32 -2.16
CA GLY A 542 12.89 10.05 -2.12
C GLY A 542 14.02 9.21 -2.72
N TYR A 543 15.10 9.06 -1.95
CA TYR A 543 16.22 8.19 -2.29
C TYR A 543 16.40 7.12 -1.21
N CYS A 544 16.58 5.88 -1.66
CA CYS A 544 16.89 4.74 -0.81
C CYS A 544 18.21 4.11 -1.25
N GLN A 545 19.06 3.80 -0.27
CA GLN A 545 20.32 3.10 -0.51
C GLN A 545 20.05 1.72 -1.12
N ALA A 546 20.34 1.58 -2.41
CA ALA A 546 20.20 0.42 -3.29
C ALA A 546 19.84 0.92 -4.71
N MET A 547 19.08 2.03 -4.78
CA MET A 547 18.65 2.63 -6.04
C MET A 547 19.82 3.04 -6.92
N ASN A 548 20.92 3.50 -6.32
CA ASN A 548 22.16 3.80 -7.03
C ASN A 548 22.73 2.57 -7.76
N ILE A 549 22.72 1.39 -7.13
CA ILE A 549 23.22 0.15 -7.72
C ILE A 549 22.34 -0.28 -8.90
N LEU A 550 21.02 -0.24 -8.70
CA LEU A 550 20.05 -0.55 -9.77
C LEU A 550 20.18 0.43 -10.94
N THR A 551 20.17 1.73 -10.66
CA THR A 551 20.25 2.79 -11.67
C THR A 551 21.56 2.72 -12.45
N SER A 552 22.66 2.37 -11.79
CA SER A 552 23.94 2.11 -12.47
C SER A 552 23.80 1.01 -13.51
N VAL A 553 23.15 -0.12 -13.21
CA VAL A 553 22.92 -1.20 -14.20
C VAL A 553 21.98 -0.73 -15.32
N LEU A 554 20.93 0.02 -15.01
CA LEU A 554 20.00 0.55 -16.03
C LEU A 554 20.73 1.44 -17.03
N LEU A 555 21.62 2.33 -16.56
CA LEU A 555 22.43 3.21 -17.39
C LEU A 555 23.47 2.50 -18.25
N LEU A 556 23.78 1.22 -17.99
CA LEU A 556 24.67 0.44 -18.87
C LEU A 556 23.97 0.02 -20.17
N TYR A 557 22.64 -0.15 -20.14
CA TYR A 557 21.88 -0.77 -21.23
C TYR A 557 20.79 0.13 -21.83
N ALA A 558 20.45 1.23 -21.17
CA ALA A 558 19.44 2.19 -21.60
C ALA A 558 20.04 3.61 -21.68
N LYS A 559 19.40 4.47 -22.48
CA LYS A 559 19.72 5.91 -22.47
C LYS A 559 19.32 6.52 -21.13
N GLU A 560 19.82 7.71 -20.84
CA GLU A 560 19.59 8.36 -19.54
C GLU A 560 18.11 8.54 -19.19
N GLU A 561 17.30 9.08 -20.10
CA GLU A 561 15.85 9.23 -19.88
C GLU A 561 15.14 7.87 -19.77
N GLU A 562 15.55 6.91 -20.59
CA GLU A 562 15.01 5.55 -20.55
C GLU A 562 15.30 4.88 -19.19
N ALA A 563 16.52 5.05 -18.65
CA ALA A 563 16.92 4.57 -17.34
C ALA A 563 16.12 5.23 -16.20
N PHE A 564 15.80 6.52 -16.34
CA PHE A 564 14.89 7.21 -15.42
C PHE A 564 13.50 6.56 -15.39
N TRP A 565 12.89 6.31 -16.55
CA TRP A 565 11.56 5.68 -16.60
C TRP A 565 11.58 4.22 -16.14
N LEU A 566 12.66 3.49 -16.38
CA LEU A 566 12.87 2.17 -15.80
C LEU A 566 12.94 2.23 -14.27
N LEU A 567 13.67 3.20 -13.71
CA LEU A 567 13.72 3.39 -12.25
C LEU A 567 12.33 3.71 -11.67
N VAL A 568 11.57 4.58 -12.35
CA VAL A 568 10.17 4.88 -11.98
C VAL A 568 9.33 3.60 -11.96
N ALA A 569 9.39 2.79 -13.01
CA ALA A 569 8.64 1.55 -13.07
C ALA A 569 9.07 0.55 -11.98
N VAL A 570 10.38 0.43 -11.71
CA VAL A 570 10.90 -0.43 -10.65
C VAL A 570 10.34 -0.01 -9.29
N CYS A 571 10.47 1.27 -8.92
CA CYS A 571 10.17 1.74 -7.57
C CYS A 571 8.67 1.94 -7.32
N GLU A 572 7.89 2.37 -8.32
CA GLU A 572 6.48 2.73 -8.14
C GLU A 572 5.52 1.60 -8.53
N ARG A 573 5.94 0.68 -9.42
CA ARG A 573 5.04 -0.35 -9.99
C ARG A 573 5.48 -1.78 -9.71
N MET A 574 6.76 -2.09 -9.91
CA MET A 574 7.24 -3.48 -9.85
C MET A 574 7.63 -3.91 -8.44
N LEU A 575 8.11 -2.96 -7.61
CA LEU A 575 8.51 -3.15 -6.21
C LEU A 575 7.86 -2.07 -5.32
N PRO A 576 6.52 -2.03 -5.22
CA PRO A 576 5.83 -1.04 -4.40
C PRO A 576 6.29 -1.15 -2.94
N ASP A 577 6.53 0.00 -2.31
CA ASP A 577 6.95 0.12 -0.89
C ASP A 577 8.30 -0.53 -0.53
N TYR A 578 9.12 -0.92 -1.51
CA TYR A 578 10.47 -1.43 -1.26
C TYR A 578 11.47 -0.36 -0.85
N PHE A 579 11.34 0.83 -1.43
CA PHE A 579 12.34 1.90 -1.31
C PHE A 579 11.85 3.08 -0.45
N ASN A 580 10.69 2.96 0.19
CA ASN A 580 10.24 3.97 1.14
C ASN A 580 11.03 3.85 2.46
N ARG A 581 10.93 4.84 3.36
CA ARG A 581 11.71 4.85 4.63
C ARG A 581 11.49 3.64 5.53
N ARG A 582 10.34 2.97 5.42
CA ARG A 582 9.96 1.82 6.24
C ARG A 582 10.18 0.47 5.54
N ILE A 583 10.57 0.48 4.26
CA ILE A 583 10.82 -0.69 3.41
C ILE A 583 9.76 -1.79 3.53
N ILE A 584 8.49 -1.40 3.72
CA ILE A 584 7.41 -2.33 4.10
C ILE A 584 7.24 -3.43 3.06
N GLY A 585 7.24 -3.09 1.76
CA GLY A 585 7.08 -4.07 0.69
C GLY A 585 8.19 -5.11 0.69
N ALA A 586 9.43 -4.69 0.93
CA ALA A 586 10.57 -5.60 1.00
C ALA A 586 10.48 -6.54 2.22
N LEU A 587 10.00 -6.05 3.36
CA LEU A 587 9.79 -6.87 4.56
C LEU A 587 8.64 -7.88 4.38
N VAL A 588 7.58 -7.51 3.67
CA VAL A 588 6.49 -8.43 3.33
C VAL A 588 7.00 -9.56 2.43
N ASP A 589 7.71 -9.23 1.36
CA ASP A 589 8.27 -10.26 0.46
C ASP A 589 9.38 -11.08 1.11
N GLN A 590 10.08 -10.54 2.11
CA GLN A 590 10.97 -11.31 2.98
C GLN A 590 10.22 -12.32 3.84
N ALA A 591 9.07 -11.96 4.43
CA ALA A 591 8.22 -12.90 5.16
C ALA A 591 7.68 -14.00 4.23
N VAL A 592 7.26 -13.65 3.01
CA VAL A 592 6.86 -14.62 1.98
C VAL A 592 8.03 -15.55 1.64
N PHE A 593 9.24 -15.02 1.53
CA PHE A 593 10.43 -15.83 1.27
C PHE A 593 10.72 -16.83 2.39
N GLU A 594 10.57 -16.43 3.66
CA GLU A 594 10.69 -17.35 4.79
C GLU A 594 9.68 -18.49 4.72
N ASP A 595 8.43 -18.21 4.39
CA ASP A 595 7.40 -19.24 4.20
C ASP A 595 7.75 -20.18 3.06
N LEU A 596 8.30 -19.66 1.96
CA LEU A 596 8.80 -20.49 0.87
C LEU A 596 10.00 -21.35 1.30
N ILE A 597 10.89 -20.87 2.16
CA ILE A 597 11.97 -21.68 2.72
C ILE A 597 11.39 -22.79 3.60
N ARG A 598 10.40 -22.50 4.46
CA ARG A 598 9.73 -23.51 5.29
C ARG A 598 9.05 -24.59 4.45
N GLU A 599 8.40 -24.20 3.35
CA GLU A 599 7.67 -25.12 2.48
C GLU A 599 8.61 -25.97 1.61
N TYR A 600 9.60 -25.34 0.96
CA TYR A 600 10.41 -26.00 -0.07
C TYR A 600 11.78 -26.48 0.41
N LEU A 601 12.32 -25.91 1.50
CA LEU A 601 13.62 -26.25 2.09
C LEU A 601 13.50 -26.52 3.60
N PRO A 602 12.59 -27.42 4.05
CA PRO A 602 12.30 -27.62 5.47
C PRO A 602 13.54 -28.01 6.29
N GLN A 603 14.51 -28.69 5.66
CA GLN A 603 15.77 -29.09 6.29
C GLN A 603 16.56 -27.90 6.84
N LEU A 604 16.55 -26.74 6.16
CA LEU A 604 17.19 -25.52 6.66
C LEU A 604 16.46 -25.03 7.91
N THR A 605 15.13 -25.00 7.87
CA THR A 605 14.31 -24.51 8.98
C THR A 605 14.32 -25.43 10.20
N GLU A 606 14.53 -26.73 10.01
CA GLU A 606 14.73 -27.69 11.11
C GLU A 606 16.11 -27.53 11.76
N HIS A 607 17.11 -27.12 10.98
CA HIS A 607 18.49 -26.94 11.45
C HIS A 607 18.70 -25.60 12.18
N THR A 608 18.02 -24.54 11.74
CA THR A 608 18.14 -23.19 12.32
C THR A 608 16.99 -22.91 13.27
N THR A 609 17.29 -22.63 14.54
CA THR A 609 16.26 -22.25 15.54
C THR A 609 15.66 -20.87 15.29
N ASP A 610 16.37 -20.02 14.53
CA ASP A 610 15.95 -18.66 14.17
C ASP A 610 16.16 -18.42 12.66
N MET A 611 15.17 -17.82 12.01
CA MET A 611 15.20 -17.46 10.59
C MET A 611 15.88 -16.12 10.33
N THR A 612 16.16 -15.32 11.36
CA THR A 612 16.72 -13.95 11.24
C THR A 612 17.93 -13.86 10.32
N PHE A 613 18.78 -14.89 10.28
CA PHE A 613 19.90 -14.98 9.34
C PHE A 613 19.44 -14.90 7.87
N PHE A 614 18.53 -15.79 7.45
CA PHE A 614 18.03 -15.85 6.08
C PHE A 614 17.29 -14.57 5.72
N SER A 615 16.46 -14.10 6.64
CA SER A 615 15.72 -12.84 6.61
C SER A 615 16.63 -11.63 6.34
N SER A 616 17.73 -11.51 7.10
CA SER A 616 18.70 -10.42 6.98
C SER A 616 19.46 -10.47 5.66
N VAL A 617 19.91 -11.65 5.26
CA VAL A 617 20.70 -11.83 4.03
C VAL A 617 19.82 -11.59 2.78
N SER A 618 18.59 -12.11 2.76
CA SER A 618 17.68 -11.99 1.62
C SER A 618 17.22 -10.56 1.35
N LEU A 619 17.10 -9.71 2.39
CA LEU A 619 16.73 -8.31 2.20
C LEU A 619 17.70 -7.57 1.28
N SER A 620 19.01 -7.81 1.44
CA SER A 620 20.05 -7.22 0.57
C SER A 620 19.93 -7.70 -0.88
N TRP A 621 19.54 -8.96 -1.08
CA TRP A 621 19.33 -9.53 -2.40
C TRP A 621 18.15 -8.89 -3.10
N PHE A 622 17.05 -8.68 -2.38
CA PHE A 622 15.81 -8.17 -2.94
C PHE A 622 15.90 -6.69 -3.30
N LEU A 623 16.45 -5.87 -2.40
CA LEU A 623 16.62 -4.43 -2.63
C LEU A 623 17.51 -4.12 -3.84
N THR A 624 18.47 -5.00 -4.15
CA THR A 624 19.42 -4.80 -5.26
C THR A 624 19.21 -5.76 -6.43
N LEU A 625 18.13 -6.55 -6.44
CA LEU A 625 17.88 -7.57 -7.47
C LEU A 625 19.09 -8.51 -7.71
N PHE A 626 19.77 -8.88 -6.63
CA PHE A 626 21.04 -9.62 -6.60
C PHE A 626 22.25 -8.94 -7.27
N VAL A 627 22.13 -7.71 -7.80
CA VAL A 627 23.22 -7.00 -8.48
C VAL A 627 24.43 -6.78 -7.56
N SER A 628 24.20 -6.55 -6.27
CA SER A 628 25.28 -6.31 -5.31
C SER A 628 26.10 -7.56 -4.97
N VAL A 629 25.57 -8.76 -5.22
CA VAL A 629 26.19 -10.04 -4.83
C VAL A 629 26.63 -10.87 -6.02
N LEU A 630 25.97 -10.76 -7.17
CA LEU A 630 26.30 -11.50 -8.39
C LEU A 630 27.33 -10.78 -9.27
N PRO A 631 28.18 -11.52 -10.00
CA PRO A 631 28.95 -10.97 -11.11
C PRO A 631 28.02 -10.33 -12.15
N ILE A 632 28.44 -9.22 -12.76
CA ILE A 632 27.59 -8.40 -13.63
C ILE A 632 26.91 -9.21 -14.75
N GLU A 633 27.63 -10.14 -15.39
CA GLU A 633 27.09 -11.00 -16.47
C GLU A 633 25.91 -11.89 -16.01
N SER A 634 25.94 -12.33 -14.75
CA SER A 634 24.87 -13.13 -14.14
C SER A 634 23.78 -12.24 -13.56
N ALA A 635 24.15 -11.10 -12.97
CA ALA A 635 23.22 -10.13 -12.41
C ALA A 635 22.25 -9.59 -13.46
N VAL A 636 22.73 -9.26 -14.66
CA VAL A 636 21.88 -8.73 -15.73
C VAL A 636 20.84 -9.74 -16.23
N ASN A 637 21.12 -11.04 -16.16
CA ASN A 637 20.11 -12.06 -16.47
C ASN A 637 19.05 -12.18 -15.37
N ALA A 638 19.42 -11.96 -14.10
CA ALA A 638 18.44 -11.87 -13.02
C ALA A 638 17.54 -10.64 -13.20
N VAL A 639 18.11 -9.52 -13.65
CA VAL A 639 17.37 -8.30 -14.03
C VAL A 639 16.47 -8.53 -15.24
N ASP A 640 16.94 -9.24 -16.28
CA ASP A 640 16.12 -9.66 -17.44
C ASP A 640 14.87 -10.43 -16.97
N CYS A 641 15.06 -11.41 -16.08
CA CYS A 641 13.96 -12.22 -15.53
C CYS A 641 13.04 -11.39 -14.64
N PHE A 642 13.57 -10.47 -13.84
CA PHE A 642 12.79 -9.56 -13.01
C PHE A 642 11.89 -8.64 -13.86
N PHE A 643 12.42 -8.06 -14.93
CA PHE A 643 11.61 -7.19 -15.78
C PHE A 643 10.45 -7.92 -16.45
N TYR A 644 10.60 -9.22 -16.71
CA TYR A 644 9.54 -10.05 -17.31
C TYR A 644 8.58 -10.67 -16.28
N ASP A 645 9.09 -11.41 -15.30
CA ASP A 645 8.31 -12.20 -14.33
C ASP A 645 8.06 -11.45 -12.98
N GLY A 646 8.69 -10.29 -12.75
CA GLY A 646 8.59 -9.50 -11.51
C GLY A 646 9.33 -10.10 -10.32
N ILE A 647 8.90 -9.75 -9.09
CA ILE A 647 9.53 -10.19 -7.84
C ILE A 647 9.58 -11.72 -7.70
N LYS A 648 8.65 -12.44 -8.33
CA LYS A 648 8.64 -13.90 -8.37
C LYS A 648 9.98 -14.48 -8.85
N ALA A 649 10.60 -13.88 -9.87
CA ALA A 649 11.89 -14.35 -10.38
C ALA A 649 13.01 -14.24 -9.34
N ILE A 650 12.98 -13.19 -8.52
CA ILE A 650 13.97 -12.91 -7.47
C ILE A 650 13.79 -13.87 -6.29
N LEU A 651 12.56 -14.12 -5.86
CA LEU A 651 12.25 -15.13 -4.83
C LEU A 651 12.68 -16.53 -5.29
N GLN A 652 12.37 -16.90 -6.53
CA GLN A 652 12.78 -18.18 -7.12
C GLN A 652 14.31 -18.32 -7.17
N LEU A 653 15.02 -17.25 -7.56
CA LEU A 653 16.47 -17.24 -7.55
C LEU A 653 17.04 -17.42 -6.13
N GLY A 654 16.47 -16.72 -5.15
CA GLY A 654 16.86 -16.88 -3.74
C GLY A 654 16.71 -18.31 -3.25
N LEU A 655 15.57 -18.96 -3.52
CA LEU A 655 15.35 -20.36 -3.13
C LEU A 655 16.34 -21.29 -3.81
N ALA A 656 16.59 -21.10 -5.10
CA ALA A 656 17.53 -21.93 -5.85
C ALA A 656 18.96 -21.82 -5.31
N VAL A 657 19.37 -20.61 -4.90
CA VAL A 657 20.69 -20.38 -4.28
C VAL A 657 20.81 -21.11 -2.94
N LEU A 658 19.76 -21.08 -2.12
CA LEU A 658 19.73 -21.78 -0.84
C LEU A 658 19.75 -23.29 -1.04
N ASP A 659 18.91 -23.82 -1.93
CA ASP A 659 18.85 -25.25 -2.29
C ASP A 659 20.21 -25.78 -2.75
N TYR A 660 20.92 -25.03 -3.60
CA TYR A 660 22.23 -25.46 -4.08
C TYR A 660 23.32 -25.49 -3.01
N ASN A 661 23.18 -24.65 -1.99
CA ASN A 661 24.12 -24.63 -0.87
C ASN A 661 23.61 -25.42 0.34
N LEU A 662 22.49 -26.13 0.21
CA LEU A 662 21.78 -26.80 1.30
C LEU A 662 22.73 -27.62 2.19
N GLU A 663 23.44 -28.60 1.62
CA GLU A 663 24.36 -29.45 2.39
C GLU A 663 25.47 -28.67 3.10
N LYS A 664 25.96 -27.58 2.48
CA LYS A 664 27.02 -26.74 3.07
C LYS A 664 26.47 -25.85 4.17
N LEU A 665 25.26 -25.32 4.00
CA LEU A 665 24.56 -24.50 4.99
C LEU A 665 24.21 -25.33 6.22
N LEU A 666 23.76 -26.58 6.05
CA LEU A 666 23.51 -27.52 7.15
C LEU A 666 24.79 -27.93 7.91
N ALA A 667 25.96 -27.74 7.30
CA ALA A 667 27.25 -28.01 7.92
C ALA A 667 27.85 -26.78 8.64
N CYS A 668 27.27 -25.59 8.43
CA CYS A 668 27.71 -24.37 9.09
C CYS A 668 27.38 -24.41 10.59
N LYS A 669 28.26 -23.84 11.40
CA LYS A 669 28.08 -23.77 12.86
C LYS A 669 27.55 -22.43 13.33
N ASP A 670 27.70 -21.41 12.50
CA ASP A 670 27.29 -20.04 12.77
C ASP A 670 26.95 -19.29 11.48
N ASP A 671 26.32 -18.13 11.64
CA ASP A 671 25.90 -17.26 10.54
C ASP A 671 27.09 -16.76 9.70
N ALA A 672 28.27 -16.57 10.29
CA ALA A 672 29.43 -16.06 9.57
C ALA A 672 29.99 -17.09 8.57
N GLU A 673 30.00 -18.36 8.95
CA GLU A 673 30.28 -19.47 8.04
C GLU A 673 29.24 -19.53 6.92
N ALA A 674 27.95 -19.38 7.24
CA ALA A 674 26.87 -19.39 6.25
C ALA A 674 26.98 -18.22 5.25
N VAL A 675 27.26 -16.99 5.72
CA VAL A 675 27.57 -15.83 4.85
C VAL A 675 28.76 -16.16 3.94
N THR A 676 29.79 -16.81 4.46
CA THR A 676 30.99 -17.16 3.69
C THR A 676 30.68 -18.20 2.60
N VAL A 677 29.85 -19.20 2.90
CA VAL A 677 29.38 -20.20 1.92
C VAL A 677 28.62 -19.51 0.78
N LEU A 678 27.63 -18.67 1.11
CA LEU A 678 26.87 -17.92 0.12
C LEU A 678 27.77 -16.98 -0.69
N SER A 679 28.66 -16.24 -0.02
CA SER A 679 29.62 -15.32 -0.65
C SER A 679 30.59 -15.99 -1.61
N ARG A 680 30.96 -17.25 -1.35
CA ARG A 680 31.80 -18.06 -2.24
C ARG A 680 31.01 -18.61 -3.42
N CYS A 681 29.73 -18.97 -3.21
CA CYS A 681 28.84 -19.42 -4.27
C CYS A 681 28.78 -18.40 -5.41
N TRP A 682 28.60 -17.11 -5.08
CA TRP A 682 28.49 -16.03 -6.07
C TRP A 682 29.69 -15.91 -7.01
N ARG A 683 30.91 -16.19 -6.53
CA ARG A 683 32.13 -16.11 -7.34
C ARG A 683 32.27 -17.26 -8.35
N GLY A 684 31.58 -18.38 -8.12
CA GLY A 684 31.58 -19.56 -8.99
C GLY A 684 30.36 -19.67 -9.91
N LEU A 685 29.36 -18.80 -9.74
CA LEU A 685 28.10 -18.83 -10.49
C LEU A 685 28.27 -18.22 -11.89
N VAL A 686 28.55 -19.09 -12.86
CA VAL A 686 28.55 -18.77 -14.29
C VAL A 686 27.13 -18.85 -14.85
N VAL A 687 26.81 -18.04 -15.86
CA VAL A 687 25.52 -17.95 -16.59
C VAL A 687 24.79 -19.29 -16.83
N GLY A 688 25.52 -20.40 -17.03
CA GLY A 688 24.93 -21.74 -17.23
C GLY A 688 24.21 -22.33 -16.01
N TRP A 689 24.49 -21.84 -14.80
CA TRP A 689 23.89 -22.33 -13.56
C TRP A 689 22.50 -21.73 -13.30
N LEU A 690 22.33 -20.42 -13.58
CA LEU A 690 21.02 -19.75 -13.63
C LEU A 690 20.03 -20.51 -14.53
N TRP A 691 20.53 -21.08 -15.63
CA TRP A 691 19.74 -21.86 -16.56
C TRP A 691 19.09 -23.09 -15.90
N SER A 692 19.79 -23.79 -15.00
CA SER A 692 19.26 -24.94 -14.26
C SER A 692 18.26 -24.53 -13.16
N CYS A 693 18.34 -23.29 -12.67
CA CYS A 693 17.40 -22.74 -11.68
C CYS A 693 16.05 -22.39 -12.31
N PHE A 694 16.08 -21.89 -13.55
CA PHE A 694 14.88 -21.44 -14.26
C PHE A 694 14.32 -22.44 -15.30
N GLY A 695 15.10 -23.45 -15.73
CA GLY A 695 14.66 -24.43 -16.75
C GLY A 695 15.35 -25.81 -16.70
N PHE A 696 14.52 -26.86 -16.63
CA PHE A 696 14.80 -28.30 -16.91
C PHE A 696 16.17 -28.86 -16.46
N GLY A 697 16.23 -29.44 -15.26
CA GLY A 697 17.36 -30.32 -14.90
C GLY A 697 17.53 -30.68 -13.42
N ALA A 698 17.02 -29.89 -12.48
CA ALA A 698 17.04 -30.27 -11.07
C ALA A 698 15.84 -31.16 -10.76
N LYS A 699 16.08 -32.44 -10.42
CA LYS A 699 15.06 -33.34 -9.86
C LYS A 699 14.48 -32.68 -8.60
N GLY A 700 13.17 -32.43 -8.57
CA GLY A 700 12.43 -32.09 -7.35
C GLY A 700 11.82 -30.69 -7.34
N LEU A 701 12.62 -29.63 -7.16
CA LEU A 701 12.12 -28.30 -6.73
C LEU A 701 11.79 -27.33 -7.87
N GLY A 702 12.61 -27.25 -8.94
CA GLY A 702 12.38 -26.29 -10.05
C GLY A 702 11.08 -26.55 -10.83
N TYR A 703 10.64 -27.82 -10.87
CA TYR A 703 9.36 -28.22 -11.47
C TYR A 703 8.16 -27.87 -10.57
N LEU A 704 8.34 -27.95 -9.24
CA LEU A 704 7.35 -27.55 -8.24
C LEU A 704 7.26 -26.02 -8.10
N LEU A 705 8.35 -25.26 -8.24
CA LEU A 705 8.31 -23.79 -8.16
C LEU A 705 7.74 -23.14 -9.44
N CYS A 706 7.89 -23.79 -10.60
CA CYS A 706 7.26 -23.34 -11.85
C CYS A 706 5.74 -23.53 -11.87
N ASN A 707 5.21 -24.60 -11.25
CA ASN A 707 3.77 -24.93 -11.25
C ASN A 707 3.05 -24.74 -9.89
N GLY A 708 3.77 -24.76 -8.76
CA GLY A 708 3.26 -24.81 -7.38
C GLY A 708 3.32 -23.48 -6.60
N MET A 709 4.20 -22.54 -6.98
CA MET A 709 4.08 -21.13 -6.51
C MET A 709 2.80 -20.43 -7.04
N GLY A 710 2.01 -21.13 -7.86
CA GLY A 710 0.66 -20.71 -8.29
C GLY A 710 -0.40 -20.73 -7.18
N VAL A 711 -0.03 -20.88 -5.90
CA VAL A 711 -0.99 -20.83 -4.78
C VAL A 711 -0.79 -19.61 -3.87
N PHE A 712 0.43 -19.10 -3.66
CA PHE A 712 0.68 -18.01 -2.71
C PHE A 712 1.01 -16.64 -3.32
N VAL A 713 1.64 -16.58 -4.51
CA VAL A 713 1.76 -15.33 -5.29
C VAL A 713 0.56 -15.15 -6.25
N CYS A 714 -0.39 -16.09 -6.20
CA CYS A 714 -1.53 -16.20 -7.10
C CYS A 714 -2.76 -15.43 -6.65
N LEU A 715 -2.67 -14.54 -5.66
CA LEU A 715 -3.77 -13.60 -5.43
C LEU A 715 -4.00 -12.68 -6.66
N SER A 716 -2.99 -12.45 -7.51
CA SER A 716 -3.13 -11.65 -8.73
C SER A 716 -3.53 -12.43 -9.99
N VAL A 717 -3.32 -13.75 -10.08
CA VAL A 717 -3.68 -14.57 -11.27
C VAL A 717 -4.88 -15.47 -11.01
N PHE A 718 -5.02 -16.07 -9.82
CA PHE A 718 -6.16 -16.93 -9.50
C PHE A 718 -7.45 -16.11 -9.42
N HIS A 719 -7.44 -14.93 -8.79
CA HIS A 719 -8.61 -14.04 -8.78
C HIS A 719 -8.96 -13.46 -10.16
N PHE A 720 -7.97 -13.32 -11.08
CA PHE A 720 -8.26 -12.86 -12.44
C PHE A 720 -9.15 -13.84 -13.23
N TYR A 721 -9.08 -15.13 -12.90
CA TYR A 721 -9.96 -16.14 -13.51
C TYR A 721 -11.29 -16.32 -12.79
N TYR A 722 -11.42 -15.88 -11.54
CA TYR A 722 -12.68 -15.84 -10.80
C TYR A 722 -13.49 -14.53 -10.98
N PHE A 723 -13.00 -13.59 -11.81
CA PHE A 723 -13.79 -12.48 -12.37
C PHE A 723 -15.02 -12.96 -13.15
#